data_AF-A0A080Z738-F1
#
_entry.id   AF-A0A080Z738-F1
#
_cell.length_a   1.000
_cell.length_b   1.000
_cell.length_c   1.000
_cell.angle_alpha   90.00
_cell.angle_beta   90.00
_cell.angle_gamma   90.00
#
_symmetry.space_group_name_H-M   'P 1'
#
loop_
_entity.id
_entity.type
_entity.pdbx_description
1 polymer ?
#
loop_
_entity_poly.entity_id
_entity_poly.type
_entity_poly.pdbx_seq_one_letter_code
_entity_poly.pdbx_strand_id
1 'polypeptide(L)'
;AVQHHRSEAFLPSEYRRNHHSRTRFLLQRPQSPSWSPPMRLSSLNCLAGALLALTSVVTAQTYDAIVVGSGPGGLVAAEYLSRDSSVSVLILEAGPRSLTATGGTDSPDYAQGRGLTKFDIPGEYDNIIYNGANEQYRVEWVSDAYMWLGKLVGGCSSINAALYFRPPDSYVTNMQWPFSAAQMVSKMNENEQLHGHTDRPSPDGVWYTQEGYSIVSRALLARGYTERTINDAAARNSKSRTFGHAPFTFKNGKRDTPANAFWGQMSGRSNVRLLTGAKVDYILRASGGKATGVVYNGGTQALLSTRGTVLMAAGALSTPKVLIQSGIGPSSQLNLLNGRNGFPGVSQAAGWVTNANVGRNLFDTNVVFASFSHPQMSSFQYKNRPSWAINQYMNQGFTGPWSSAGPTLISYENYDVQGRTYEFQSTALTNGFGEFYSRGNAFTLALYINNPEARAASGFDGNANWRAFNEGTPYFGTSRDLAALQSYAQRTVSAMVAQGATFLSAGSDDASVANWVAANRGLITHHFGGSCYASSNSADTRRCADERLRVIGMTNVFVADASAMRDGTVNPYGFVMYIGREAADQAKTYIAANTGTSATCSTAENNIDYIGNDLTSRTSSTASGCCSICAATRGCRAYSWNNYNGGTCWLKSAKGSTQSKSGVISATLNGGSTSTCTTIEENVDYTGNDVGNALSGTAEGCCSICRTRSDCKAYTWTNYNTGTCWLKSVKGAFTTKTGARSAQISSTSPTCTLVNNVDYNGNDIGNSPSAAASGCCDSCRARSGCRAFTWTNYNGGTCWLKSQQGPGTTVAGAVSGTI
;
A
#
# COMPACT_ATOMS: atom_id res chain seq x y z
N ALA A 1 27.97 -11.47 42.75
CA ALA A 1 27.07 -12.59 42.41
C ALA A 1 25.69 -12.01 42.19
N VAL A 2 25.28 -11.94 40.93
CA VAL A 2 24.12 -11.19 40.42
C VAL A 2 22.94 -12.15 40.28
N GLN A 3 21.81 -11.88 40.94
CA GLN A 3 20.55 -12.58 40.69
C GLN A 3 19.57 -11.64 39.99
N HIS A 4 19.21 -12.03 38.78
CA HIS A 4 18.17 -11.42 37.95
C HIS A 4 16.79 -11.60 38.60
N HIS A 5 16.03 -10.51 38.73
CA HIS A 5 14.58 -10.55 38.87
C HIS A 5 13.95 -9.88 37.65
N ARG A 6 13.13 -10.66 36.94
CA ARG A 6 12.29 -10.22 35.82
C ARG A 6 11.10 -9.45 36.40
N SER A 7 10.87 -8.23 35.92
CA SER A 7 9.66 -7.47 36.21
C SER A 7 8.58 -7.77 35.16
N GLU A 8 7.43 -8.27 35.62
CA GLU A 8 6.20 -8.39 34.83
C GLU A 8 5.56 -7.00 34.68
N ALA A 9 5.18 -6.65 33.45
CA ALA A 9 4.46 -5.41 33.16
C ALA A 9 2.99 -5.53 33.60
N PHE A 10 2.54 -4.57 34.41
CA PHE A 10 1.18 -4.46 34.94
C PHE A 10 0.16 -4.18 33.83
N LEU A 11 -0.78 -5.12 33.64
CA LEU A 11 -2.12 -4.87 33.11
C LEU A 11 -3.06 -4.62 34.30
N PRO A 12 -4.13 -3.82 34.17
CA PRO A 12 -5.08 -3.61 35.27
C PRO A 12 -5.73 -4.92 35.68
N SER A 13 -5.69 -5.19 36.98
CA SER A 13 -6.09 -6.44 37.62
C SER A 13 -7.60 -6.56 37.79
N GLU A 14 -8.26 -7.23 36.85
CA GLU A 14 -9.53 -7.93 37.09
C GLU A 14 -9.59 -9.21 36.24
N TYR A 15 -8.62 -10.11 36.35
CA TYR A 15 -8.78 -11.48 35.82
C TYR A 15 -7.76 -12.40 36.48
N ARG A 16 -8.06 -12.82 37.72
CA ARG A 16 -7.49 -14.03 38.32
C ARG A 16 -8.28 -14.41 39.57
N ARG A 17 -9.29 -15.29 39.41
CA ARG A 17 -9.54 -16.39 40.37
C ARG A 17 -10.58 -17.39 39.84
N ASN A 18 -10.19 -18.65 39.97
CA ASN A 18 -10.99 -19.88 40.07
C ASN A 18 -11.16 -20.74 38.82
N HIS A 19 -10.17 -21.62 38.59
CA HIS A 19 -10.44 -23.02 38.29
C HIS A 19 -9.29 -23.91 38.75
N HIS A 20 -9.50 -24.63 39.86
CA HIS A 20 -9.13 -26.04 40.01
C HIS A 20 -9.64 -26.58 41.36
N SER A 21 -10.69 -27.39 41.32
CA SER A 21 -10.75 -28.61 42.13
C SER A 21 -11.57 -29.66 41.36
N ARG A 22 -10.93 -30.79 41.07
CA ARG A 22 -11.58 -32.02 40.64
C ARG A 22 -11.96 -32.79 41.89
N THR A 23 -13.20 -33.22 42.00
CA THR A 23 -13.54 -34.41 42.81
C THR A 23 -14.72 -35.13 42.15
N ARG A 24 -14.52 -36.42 41.88
CA ARG A 24 -15.52 -37.36 41.35
C ARG A 24 -16.61 -37.60 42.40
N PHE A 25 -17.87 -37.71 41.99
CA PHE A 25 -18.80 -38.70 42.54
C PHE A 25 -19.81 -39.14 41.46
N LEU A 26 -20.25 -40.38 41.64
CA LEU A 26 -20.94 -41.28 40.72
C LEU A 26 -22.48 -41.19 40.85
N LEU A 27 -23.16 -41.68 39.80
CA LEU A 27 -24.46 -42.38 39.75
C LEU A 27 -25.76 -41.63 39.33
N GLN A 28 -26.34 -42.25 38.29
CA GLN A 28 -27.75 -42.63 38.06
C GLN A 28 -28.71 -41.72 37.26
N ARG A 29 -29.11 -42.26 36.09
CA ARG A 29 -30.35 -41.99 35.34
C ARG A 29 -31.56 -42.52 36.12
N PRO A 30 -32.79 -42.01 35.86
CA PRO A 30 -33.74 -42.75 34.99
C PRO A 30 -34.64 -41.85 34.10
N GLN A 31 -34.90 -42.24 32.85
CA GLN A 31 -36.18 -42.74 32.26
C GLN A 31 -37.24 -41.68 31.87
N SER A 32 -37.76 -41.86 30.64
CA SER A 32 -38.86 -41.16 29.95
C SER A 32 -40.26 -41.61 30.47
N PRO A 33 -41.40 -41.03 30.02
CA PRO A 33 -42.00 -41.39 28.71
C PRO A 33 -42.79 -40.28 27.98
N SER A 34 -43.28 -40.66 26.80
CA SER A 34 -43.96 -39.98 25.68
C SER A 34 -45.36 -39.39 25.94
N TRP A 35 -45.92 -38.67 24.95
CA TRP A 35 -47.20 -38.92 24.23
C TRP A 35 -47.76 -37.62 23.56
N SER A 36 -48.04 -37.69 22.25
CA SER A 36 -48.79 -36.73 21.38
C SER A 36 -50.33 -36.82 21.64
N PRO A 37 -51.31 -36.07 21.03
CA PRO A 37 -51.43 -35.54 19.63
C PRO A 37 -52.32 -34.23 19.51
N PRO A 38 -53.11 -33.89 18.43
CA PRO A 38 -53.07 -34.21 16.99
C PRO A 38 -53.11 -32.98 16.02
N MET A 39 -52.85 -33.31 14.74
CA MET A 39 -52.94 -32.52 13.50
C MET A 39 -54.35 -32.05 13.10
N ARG A 40 -54.40 -31.01 12.25
CA ARG A 40 -55.36 -30.87 11.15
C ARG A 40 -54.64 -30.57 9.83
N LEU A 41 -54.94 -31.39 8.81
CA LEU A 41 -54.52 -31.26 7.42
C LEU A 41 -55.57 -30.47 6.60
N SER A 42 -55.09 -29.76 5.58
CA SER A 42 -55.81 -29.65 4.29
C SER A 42 -54.85 -29.23 3.15
N SER A 43 -54.57 -30.21 2.28
CA SER A 43 -54.42 -30.19 0.80
C SER A 43 -53.55 -29.13 0.10
N LEU A 44 -52.39 -29.47 -0.49
CA LEU A 44 -52.08 -30.12 -1.80
C LEU A 44 -52.16 -29.21 -3.06
N ASN A 45 -50.98 -28.86 -3.59
CA ASN A 45 -50.56 -28.87 -5.01
C ASN A 45 -49.07 -28.44 -5.08
N CYS A 46 -48.10 -29.36 -5.06
CA CYS A 46 -47.43 -30.02 -6.20
C CYS A 46 -46.31 -29.19 -6.88
N LEU A 47 -45.15 -29.84 -7.01
CA LEU A 47 -44.02 -29.62 -7.92
C LEU A 47 -42.84 -28.69 -7.49
N ALA A 48 -41.79 -29.38 -7.00
CA ALA A 48 -40.40 -29.27 -7.45
C ALA A 48 -39.71 -27.90 -7.44
N GLY A 49 -39.27 -27.47 -6.25
CA GLY A 49 -38.17 -26.50 -6.09
C GLY A 49 -36.92 -27.21 -5.59
N ALA A 50 -36.21 -27.92 -6.47
CA ALA A 50 -34.91 -28.49 -6.14
C ALA A 50 -33.89 -27.38 -5.84
N LEU A 51 -32.99 -27.65 -4.90
CA LEU A 51 -31.85 -26.85 -4.47
C LEU A 51 -31.16 -26.12 -5.65
N LEU A 52 -31.32 -24.81 -5.73
CA LEU A 52 -30.32 -23.93 -6.34
C LEU A 52 -29.45 -23.38 -5.21
N ALA A 53 -28.57 -24.24 -4.69
CA ALA A 53 -27.37 -23.75 -4.04
C ALA A 53 -26.56 -23.04 -5.13
N LEU A 54 -26.72 -21.72 -5.24
CA LEU A 54 -25.83 -20.86 -6.00
C LEU A 54 -24.45 -20.92 -5.35
N THR A 55 -23.68 -21.97 -5.66
CA THR A 55 -22.23 -21.95 -5.53
C THR A 55 -21.74 -20.90 -6.50
N SER A 56 -21.56 -19.66 -6.02
CA SER A 56 -20.90 -18.59 -6.74
C SER A 56 -19.50 -19.07 -7.10
N VAL A 57 -19.34 -19.61 -8.30
CA VAL A 57 -18.04 -19.98 -8.88
C VAL A 57 -17.23 -18.70 -8.96
N VAL A 58 -16.25 -18.54 -8.07
CA VAL A 58 -15.32 -17.41 -8.09
C VAL A 58 -14.46 -17.57 -9.34
N THR A 59 -14.72 -16.72 -10.34
CA THR A 59 -13.91 -16.58 -11.54
C THR A 59 -12.45 -16.31 -11.16
N ALA A 60 -11.50 -17.03 -11.75
CA ALA A 60 -10.08 -16.69 -11.66
C ALA A 60 -9.80 -15.48 -12.55
N GLN A 61 -10.24 -14.31 -12.11
CA GLN A 61 -9.95 -13.02 -12.74
C GLN A 61 -8.48 -12.68 -12.50
N THR A 62 -7.75 -12.35 -13.56
CA THR A 62 -6.41 -11.76 -13.45
C THR A 62 -6.53 -10.26 -13.20
N TYR A 63 -5.63 -9.70 -12.41
CA TYR A 63 -5.61 -8.26 -12.10
C TYR A 63 -4.28 -7.61 -12.49
N ASP A 64 -4.32 -6.35 -12.90
CA ASP A 64 -3.11 -5.55 -13.14
C ASP A 64 -2.49 -5.06 -11.83
N ALA A 65 -3.30 -4.88 -10.79
CA ALA A 65 -2.82 -4.57 -9.45
C ALA A 65 -3.54 -5.42 -8.40
N ILE A 66 -2.77 -6.10 -7.56
CA ILE A 66 -3.27 -6.73 -6.33
C ILE A 66 -2.71 -5.95 -5.15
N VAL A 67 -3.59 -5.30 -4.38
CA VAL A 67 -3.26 -4.57 -3.15
C VAL A 67 -3.52 -5.49 -1.95
N VAL A 68 -2.46 -5.83 -1.24
CA VAL A 68 -2.49 -6.71 -0.06
C VAL A 68 -2.64 -5.86 1.19
N GLY A 69 -3.85 -5.78 1.74
CA GLY A 69 -4.22 -4.94 2.88
C GLY A 69 -4.91 -3.65 2.45
N SER A 70 -6.01 -3.31 3.12
CA SER A 70 -6.79 -2.10 2.85
C SER A 70 -6.56 -1.01 3.90
N GLY A 71 -5.36 -0.95 4.45
CA GLY A 71 -4.93 0.16 5.31
C GLY A 71 -4.87 1.48 4.55
N PRO A 72 -4.44 2.58 5.21
CA PRO A 72 -4.42 3.91 4.61
C PRO A 72 -3.65 3.98 3.29
N GLY A 73 -2.44 3.43 3.24
CA GLY A 73 -1.66 3.41 2.00
C GLY A 73 -2.27 2.51 0.91
N GLY A 74 -2.84 1.36 1.28
CA GLY A 74 -3.46 0.44 0.33
C GLY A 74 -4.71 1.01 -0.37
N LEU A 75 -5.63 1.61 0.39
CA LEU A 75 -6.82 2.23 -0.19
C LEU A 75 -6.48 3.44 -1.06
N VAL A 76 -5.50 4.26 -0.65
CA VAL A 76 -5.02 5.38 -1.48
C VAL A 76 -4.41 4.85 -2.77
N ALA A 77 -3.55 3.83 -2.70
CA ALA A 77 -2.91 3.29 -3.89
C ALA A 77 -3.94 2.72 -4.89
N ALA A 78 -4.92 1.98 -4.39
CA ALA A 78 -6.01 1.43 -5.18
C ALA A 78 -6.88 2.51 -5.84
N GLU A 79 -7.18 3.59 -5.10
CA GLU A 79 -7.97 4.71 -5.63
C GLU A 79 -7.27 5.34 -6.83
N TYR A 80 -5.98 5.67 -6.72
CA TYR A 80 -5.27 6.32 -7.82
C TYR A 80 -5.02 5.38 -8.99
N LEU A 81 -4.71 4.09 -8.75
CA LEU A 81 -4.54 3.09 -9.80
C LEU A 81 -5.81 2.92 -10.63
N SER A 82 -6.94 2.79 -9.95
CA SER A 82 -8.22 2.50 -10.60
C SER A 82 -8.86 3.65 -11.38
N ARG A 83 -8.33 4.87 -11.27
CA ARG A 83 -8.74 6.00 -12.12
C ARG A 83 -8.51 5.71 -13.61
N ASP A 84 -7.50 4.89 -13.93
CA ASP A 84 -7.34 4.34 -15.26
C ASP A 84 -8.24 3.11 -15.41
N SER A 85 -9.31 3.25 -16.18
CA SER A 85 -10.28 2.17 -16.42
C SER A 85 -9.68 0.92 -17.08
N SER A 86 -8.50 1.03 -17.69
CA SER A 86 -7.78 -0.12 -18.27
C SER A 86 -6.99 -0.92 -17.24
N VAL A 87 -6.85 -0.41 -16.01
CA VAL A 87 -6.13 -1.07 -14.91
C VAL A 87 -7.12 -1.77 -13.99
N SER A 88 -7.08 -3.09 -13.96
CA SER A 88 -7.88 -3.91 -13.05
C SER A 88 -7.24 -4.01 -11.66
N VAL A 89 -7.98 -3.67 -10.60
CA VAL A 89 -7.48 -3.58 -9.22
C VAL A 89 -8.25 -4.52 -8.29
N LEU A 90 -7.53 -5.41 -7.61
CA LEU A 90 -8.04 -6.23 -6.51
C LEU A 90 -7.46 -5.77 -5.18
N ILE A 91 -8.32 -5.52 -4.19
CA ILE A 91 -7.94 -5.21 -2.81
C ILE A 91 -8.32 -6.40 -1.95
N LEU A 92 -7.35 -6.95 -1.21
CA LEU A 92 -7.56 -8.07 -0.29
C LEU A 92 -7.39 -7.58 1.15
N GLU A 93 -8.44 -7.68 1.94
CA GLU A 93 -8.46 -7.30 3.36
C GLU A 93 -8.80 -8.51 4.23
N ALA A 94 -7.98 -8.79 5.23
CA ALA A 94 -8.18 -9.91 6.14
C ALA A 94 -9.41 -9.69 7.05
N GLY A 95 -9.68 -8.44 7.41
CA GLY A 95 -10.79 -8.07 8.28
C GLY A 95 -12.13 -7.84 7.58
N PRO A 96 -13.18 -7.57 8.37
CA PRO A 96 -14.50 -7.18 7.87
C PRO A 96 -14.54 -5.72 7.38
N ARG A 97 -15.69 -5.32 6.82
CA ARG A 97 -16.02 -3.90 6.56
C ARG A 97 -16.02 -3.11 7.88
N SER A 98 -15.73 -1.82 7.81
CA SER A 98 -15.60 -0.92 8.97
C SER A 98 -16.69 0.15 8.99
N LEU A 99 -16.44 1.32 8.39
CA LEU A 99 -17.32 2.46 8.30
C LEU A 99 -18.54 2.15 7.43
N THR A 100 -19.60 2.94 7.59
CA THR A 100 -20.83 2.81 6.79
C THR A 100 -20.57 2.93 5.29
N ALA A 101 -19.64 3.80 4.86
CA ALA A 101 -19.24 3.94 3.46
C ALA A 101 -18.62 2.66 2.86
N THR A 102 -18.12 1.78 3.72
CA THR A 102 -17.65 0.46 3.33
C THR A 102 -18.76 -0.59 3.46
N GLY A 103 -20.01 -0.24 3.77
CA GLY A 103 -21.07 -1.21 4.05
C GLY A 103 -20.87 -1.97 5.37
N GLY A 104 -20.13 -1.41 6.32
CA GLY A 104 -20.07 -1.92 7.68
C GLY A 104 -21.40 -1.70 8.41
N THR A 105 -21.69 -2.57 9.38
CA THR A 105 -22.98 -2.60 10.08
C THR A 105 -22.87 -2.64 11.60
N ASP A 106 -21.65 -2.64 12.15
CA ASP A 106 -21.46 -2.69 13.61
C ASP A 106 -21.68 -1.31 14.23
N SER A 107 -22.91 -1.07 14.67
CA SER A 107 -23.39 0.18 15.27
C SER A 107 -23.56 0.05 16.78
N PRO A 108 -23.20 1.07 17.58
CA PRO A 108 -23.57 1.11 18.98
C PRO A 108 -25.08 1.30 19.13
N ASP A 109 -25.65 0.87 20.26
CA ASP A 109 -27.11 0.86 20.50
C ASP A 109 -27.80 2.20 20.22
N TYR A 110 -27.19 3.31 20.64
CA TYR A 110 -27.74 4.66 20.44
C TYR A 110 -27.69 5.15 18.97
N ALA A 111 -26.97 4.45 18.09
CA ALA A 111 -26.84 4.79 16.67
C ALA A 111 -27.46 3.72 15.75
N GLN A 112 -28.10 2.69 16.29
CA GLN A 112 -28.79 1.68 15.49
C GLN A 112 -29.85 2.33 14.58
N GLY A 113 -29.88 1.93 13.31
CA GLY A 113 -30.81 2.50 12.31
C GLY A 113 -30.49 3.94 11.87
N ARG A 114 -29.41 4.56 12.36
CA ARG A 114 -29.03 5.95 12.02
C ARG A 114 -27.98 6.04 10.92
N GLY A 115 -27.61 4.91 10.31
CA GLY A 115 -26.61 4.86 9.23
C GLY A 115 -25.21 5.25 9.70
N LEU A 116 -24.84 4.87 10.93
CA LEU A 116 -23.52 5.07 11.51
C LEU A 116 -23.07 3.80 12.21
N THR A 117 -21.86 3.35 11.88
CA THR A 117 -21.13 2.34 12.65
C THR A 117 -20.39 3.01 13.81
N LYS A 118 -19.89 2.22 14.77
CA LYS A 118 -19.02 2.75 15.83
C LYS A 118 -17.77 3.45 15.26
N PHE A 119 -17.30 3.02 14.09
CA PHE A 119 -16.10 3.56 13.45
C PHE A 119 -16.33 4.94 12.83
N ASP A 120 -17.56 5.26 12.45
CA ASP A 120 -17.94 6.57 11.91
C ASP A 120 -17.92 7.67 12.98
N ILE A 121 -18.06 7.28 14.26
CA ILE A 121 -18.30 8.17 15.41
C ILE A 121 -16.97 8.45 16.14
N PRO A 122 -16.44 9.68 16.12
CA PRO A 122 -15.16 10.01 16.76
C PRO A 122 -15.09 9.67 18.25
N GLY A 123 -16.15 9.96 19.01
CA GLY A 123 -16.20 9.72 20.45
C GLY A 123 -16.19 8.24 20.87
N GLU A 124 -16.34 7.30 19.93
CA GLU A 124 -16.21 5.87 20.20
C GLU A 124 -14.75 5.38 20.16
N TYR A 125 -13.78 6.22 19.81
CA TYR A 125 -12.36 5.85 19.70
C TYR A 125 -11.85 5.01 20.89
N ASP A 126 -12.00 5.52 22.12
CA ASP A 126 -11.55 4.86 23.35
C ASP A 126 -12.27 3.52 23.61
N ASN A 127 -13.52 3.41 23.17
CA ASN A 127 -14.36 2.22 23.34
C ASN A 127 -14.06 1.14 22.29
N ILE A 128 -13.34 1.48 21.22
CA ILE A 128 -12.92 0.56 20.16
C ILE A 128 -11.54 -0.02 20.49
N ILE A 129 -10.54 0.85 20.66
CA ILE A 129 -9.12 0.45 20.65
C ILE A 129 -8.63 -0.15 21.98
N TYR A 130 -9.43 -0.21 23.04
CA TYR A 130 -9.01 -0.80 24.34
C TYR A 130 -10.06 -1.75 24.92
N ASN A 131 -10.81 -2.44 24.07
CA ASN A 131 -11.96 -3.24 24.51
C ASN A 131 -11.93 -4.65 23.88
N GLY A 132 -11.76 -5.68 24.71
CA GLY A 132 -11.71 -7.08 24.27
C GLY A 132 -12.95 -7.54 23.47
N ALA A 133 -14.10 -6.88 23.64
CA ALA A 133 -15.28 -7.13 22.81
C ALA A 133 -15.08 -6.83 21.31
N ASN A 134 -14.01 -6.10 20.96
CA ASN A 134 -13.66 -5.73 19.58
C ASN A 134 -12.45 -6.52 19.04
N GLU A 135 -12.05 -7.64 19.66
CA GLU A 135 -10.90 -8.46 19.24
C GLU A 135 -10.99 -8.95 17.78
N GLN A 136 -12.20 -9.12 17.24
CA GLN A 136 -12.40 -9.49 15.83
C GLN A 136 -11.79 -8.49 14.83
N TYR A 137 -11.67 -7.22 15.21
CA TYR A 137 -11.08 -6.15 14.40
C TYR A 137 -9.57 -6.01 14.59
N ARG A 138 -8.95 -6.94 15.33
CA ARG A 138 -7.54 -6.91 15.65
C ARG A 138 -6.77 -7.96 14.86
N VAL A 139 -5.51 -7.65 14.57
CA VAL A 139 -4.54 -8.66 14.14
C VAL A 139 -4.25 -9.65 15.27
N GLU A 140 -4.47 -10.93 15.01
CA GLU A 140 -4.31 -12.03 15.96
C GLU A 140 -3.03 -12.86 15.71
N TRP A 141 -2.40 -12.73 14.56
CA TRP A 141 -1.21 -13.51 14.18
C TRP A 141 0.13 -12.90 14.63
N VAL A 142 0.11 -11.91 15.52
CA VAL A 142 1.33 -11.36 16.15
C VAL A 142 1.37 -11.88 17.58
N SER A 143 2.43 -12.64 17.90
CA SER A 143 2.48 -13.42 19.14
C SER A 143 3.02 -12.64 20.35
N ASP A 144 3.45 -11.41 20.15
CA ASP A 144 3.91 -10.52 21.22
C ASP A 144 2.76 -10.02 22.09
N ALA A 145 3.12 -9.23 23.12
CA ALA A 145 2.14 -8.60 24.02
C ALA A 145 1.04 -7.86 23.24
N TYR A 146 -0.11 -7.73 23.88
CA TYR A 146 -1.37 -7.33 23.26
C TYR A 146 -1.27 -5.96 22.53
N MET A 147 -1.30 -5.97 21.18
CA MET A 147 -1.26 -4.81 20.28
C MET A 147 -2.59 -4.55 19.57
N TRP A 148 -2.98 -3.29 19.38
CA TRP A 148 -4.20 -2.90 18.67
C TRP A 148 -3.94 -2.48 17.23
N LEU A 149 -3.58 -3.46 16.39
CA LEU A 149 -3.44 -3.27 14.95
C LEU A 149 -4.78 -3.57 14.27
N GLY A 150 -5.29 -2.64 13.47
CA GLY A 150 -6.57 -2.78 12.79
C GLY A 150 -6.54 -3.83 11.68
N LYS A 151 -7.42 -4.83 11.82
CA LYS A 151 -7.77 -5.87 10.84
C LYS A 151 -9.22 -5.66 10.42
N LEU A 152 -9.44 -4.71 9.51
CA LEU A 152 -10.73 -4.26 8.97
C LEU A 152 -10.48 -3.29 7.82
N VAL A 153 -11.48 -3.00 7.00
CA VAL A 153 -11.33 -2.04 5.90
C VAL A 153 -10.88 -0.67 6.44
N GLY A 154 -9.82 -0.09 5.86
CA GLY A 154 -9.16 1.12 6.36
C GLY A 154 -8.05 0.87 7.40
N GLY A 155 -7.90 -0.36 7.90
CA GLY A 155 -6.90 -0.75 8.89
C GLY A 155 -6.94 0.12 10.14
N CYS A 156 -5.77 0.48 10.67
CA CYS A 156 -5.68 1.33 11.86
C CYS A 156 -6.35 2.71 11.69
N SER A 157 -6.51 3.24 10.48
CA SER A 157 -7.17 4.54 10.28
C SER A 157 -8.66 4.52 10.66
N SER A 158 -9.30 3.35 10.64
CA SER A 158 -10.68 3.17 11.05
C SER A 158 -10.88 3.09 12.57
N ILE A 159 -9.80 2.91 13.34
CA ILE A 159 -9.84 2.70 14.80
C ILE A 159 -8.91 3.61 15.61
N ASN A 160 -8.03 4.38 14.97
CA ASN A 160 -7.09 5.28 15.66
C ASN A 160 -7.77 6.59 16.10
N ALA A 161 -7.03 7.46 16.78
CA ALA A 161 -7.49 8.79 17.20
C ALA A 161 -7.73 9.78 16.03
N ALA A 162 -7.50 9.36 14.78
CA ALA A 162 -7.62 10.15 13.55
C ALA A 162 -6.74 11.42 13.46
N LEU A 163 -5.77 11.58 14.38
CA LEU A 163 -4.81 12.67 14.33
C LEU A 163 -4.07 12.72 13.00
N TYR A 164 -4.04 13.89 12.36
CA TYR A 164 -3.53 14.08 11.02
C TYR A 164 -2.41 15.12 10.97
N PHE A 165 -1.20 14.67 10.67
CA PHE A 165 -0.04 15.55 10.59
C PHE A 165 0.61 15.50 9.21
N ARG A 166 1.03 16.68 8.75
CA ARG A 166 2.05 16.80 7.73
C ARG A 166 3.45 16.75 8.38
N PRO A 167 4.39 15.94 7.87
CA PRO A 167 5.78 16.01 8.31
C PRO A 167 6.44 17.33 7.86
N PRO A 168 7.56 17.75 8.47
CA PRO A 168 8.37 18.85 7.95
C PRO A 168 8.96 18.49 6.58
N ASP A 169 9.28 19.47 5.76
CA ASP A 169 9.95 19.26 4.48
C ASP A 169 11.34 18.65 4.66
N SER A 170 12.04 18.99 5.76
CA SER A 170 13.34 18.39 6.11
C SER A 170 13.27 16.88 6.37
N TYR A 171 12.09 16.33 6.67
CA TYR A 171 11.91 14.90 6.94
C TYR A 171 12.37 14.03 5.77
N VAL A 172 12.06 14.43 4.52
CA VAL A 172 12.45 13.64 3.33
C VAL A 172 13.97 13.53 3.22
N THR A 173 14.71 14.61 3.50
CA THR A 173 16.17 14.62 3.47
C THR A 173 16.72 13.83 4.65
N ASN A 174 16.20 14.08 5.85
CA ASN A 174 16.65 13.42 7.09
C ASN A 174 16.53 11.90 6.98
N MET A 175 15.40 11.39 6.46
CA MET A 175 15.14 9.96 6.30
C MET A 175 15.73 9.36 5.00
N GLN A 176 16.39 10.16 4.16
CA GLN A 176 16.81 9.79 2.79
C GLN A 176 15.67 9.19 1.96
N TRP A 177 14.50 9.82 2.01
CA TRP A 177 13.34 9.40 1.24
C TRP A 177 13.62 9.49 -0.27
N PRO A 178 13.12 8.56 -1.10
CA PRO A 178 13.32 8.57 -2.55
C PRO A 178 12.81 9.81 -3.29
N PHE A 179 11.84 10.53 -2.72
CA PHE A 179 11.11 11.59 -3.41
C PHE A 179 11.29 12.95 -2.72
N SER A 180 11.13 14.04 -3.48
CA SER A 180 11.34 15.40 -2.97
C SER A 180 10.23 15.86 -2.02
N ALA A 181 10.53 16.85 -1.18
CA ALA A 181 9.54 17.45 -0.27
C ALA A 181 8.41 18.12 -1.06
N ALA A 182 8.73 18.77 -2.20
CA ALA A 182 7.73 19.36 -3.09
C ALA A 182 6.75 18.32 -3.63
N GLN A 183 7.25 17.14 -4.03
CA GLN A 183 6.40 16.04 -4.48
C GLN A 183 5.54 15.48 -3.33
N MET A 184 6.12 15.33 -2.14
CA MET A 184 5.38 14.95 -0.93
C MET A 184 4.22 15.91 -0.66
N VAL A 185 4.50 17.22 -0.60
CA VAL A 185 3.49 18.25 -0.36
C VAL A 185 2.41 18.23 -1.44
N SER A 186 2.78 18.17 -2.72
CA SER A 186 1.81 18.11 -3.83
C SER A 186 0.86 16.92 -3.69
N LYS A 187 1.40 15.74 -3.40
CA LYS A 187 0.61 14.51 -3.30
C LYS A 187 -0.23 14.43 -2.03
N MET A 188 0.24 15.01 -0.93
CA MET A 188 -0.60 15.20 0.26
C MET A 188 -1.75 16.17 -0.03
N ASN A 189 -1.52 17.26 -0.77
CA ASN A 189 -2.60 18.16 -1.21
C ASN A 189 -3.64 17.41 -2.08
N GLU A 190 -3.21 16.56 -3.02
CA GLU A 190 -4.13 15.74 -3.83
C GLU A 190 -4.99 14.80 -2.95
N ASN A 191 -4.38 14.16 -1.95
CA ASN A 191 -5.11 13.29 -1.02
C ASN A 191 -6.12 14.09 -0.18
N GLU A 192 -5.75 15.28 0.27
CA GLU A 192 -6.61 16.14 1.08
C GLU A 192 -7.77 16.79 0.29
N GLN A 193 -7.75 16.73 -1.03
CA GLN A 193 -8.95 17.06 -1.82
C GLN A 193 -10.04 15.98 -1.67
N LEU A 194 -9.63 14.74 -1.39
CA LEU A 194 -10.56 13.62 -1.16
C LEU A 194 -10.97 13.52 0.31
N HIS A 195 -10.02 13.66 1.23
CA HIS A 195 -10.27 13.64 2.68
C HIS A 195 -10.05 15.03 3.29
N GLY A 196 -10.95 15.50 4.15
CA GLY A 196 -10.70 16.75 4.88
C GLY A 196 -9.62 16.62 5.95
N HIS A 197 -9.19 17.76 6.52
CA HIS A 197 -8.64 17.80 7.86
C HIS A 197 -9.14 19.05 8.60
N THR A 198 -9.27 18.97 9.93
CA THR A 198 -9.77 20.05 10.78
C THR A 198 -9.20 19.95 12.19
N ASP A 199 -9.00 21.09 12.84
CA ASP A 199 -8.77 21.17 14.29
C ASP A 199 -10.07 21.43 15.08
N ARG A 200 -11.18 21.68 14.38
CA ARG A 200 -12.54 21.89 14.89
C ARG A 200 -13.45 20.82 14.32
N PRO A 201 -13.50 19.63 14.93
CA PRO A 201 -14.22 18.51 14.33
C PRO A 201 -15.75 18.63 14.50
N SER A 202 -16.22 19.42 15.47
CA SER A 202 -17.64 19.70 15.66
C SER A 202 -18.16 20.64 14.55
N PRO A 203 -19.29 20.32 13.88
CA PRO A 203 -19.83 21.13 12.78
C PRO A 203 -20.22 22.56 13.14
N ASP A 204 -20.42 22.88 14.41
CA ASP A 204 -20.68 24.23 14.92
C ASP A 204 -19.41 25.11 14.98
N GLY A 205 -18.25 24.57 14.64
CA GLY A 205 -16.97 25.28 14.66
C GLY A 205 -16.39 25.49 16.06
N VAL A 206 -16.96 24.86 17.09
CA VAL A 206 -16.53 25.03 18.48
C VAL A 206 -15.49 23.97 18.87
N TRP A 207 -14.47 24.40 19.62
CA TRP A 207 -13.59 23.49 20.34
C TRP A 207 -14.22 23.10 21.68
N TYR A 208 -14.52 21.83 21.87
CA TYR A 208 -15.05 21.29 23.12
C TYR A 208 -13.93 20.75 24.02
N THR A 209 -14.20 20.60 25.33
CA THR A 209 -13.27 20.03 26.34
C THR A 209 -11.91 20.74 26.42
N GLN A 210 -11.93 22.07 26.54
CA GLN A 210 -10.75 22.94 26.41
C GLN A 210 -10.02 23.25 27.73
N GLU A 211 -10.45 22.64 28.84
CA GLU A 211 -9.83 22.81 30.16
C GLU A 211 -8.36 22.36 30.13
N GLY A 212 -8.11 21.15 29.62
CA GLY A 212 -6.76 20.62 29.43
C GLY A 212 -5.92 21.47 28.48
N TYR A 213 -6.51 21.97 27.38
CA TYR A 213 -5.86 22.89 26.45
C TYR A 213 -5.36 24.14 27.17
N SER A 214 -6.25 24.80 27.94
CA SER A 214 -5.98 26.06 28.62
C SER A 214 -4.92 25.94 29.72
N ILE A 215 -4.90 24.82 30.45
CA ILE A 215 -3.90 24.56 31.50
C ILE A 215 -2.52 24.35 30.85
N VAL A 216 -2.46 23.51 29.82
CA VAL A 216 -1.19 23.13 29.18
C VAL A 216 -0.62 24.29 28.36
N SER A 217 -1.45 25.03 27.61
CA SER A 217 -1.00 26.19 26.84
C SER A 217 -0.37 27.26 27.72
N ARG A 218 -0.92 27.52 28.91
CA ARG A 218 -0.34 28.45 29.89
C ARG A 218 1.07 28.03 30.33
N ALA A 219 1.27 26.75 30.62
CA ALA A 219 2.58 26.21 30.98
C ALA A 219 3.59 26.32 29.82
N LEU A 220 3.15 26.06 28.59
CA LEU A 220 3.98 26.17 27.39
C LEU A 220 4.34 27.63 27.07
N LEU A 221 3.38 28.55 27.17
CA LEU A 221 3.60 29.99 26.97
C LEU A 221 4.60 30.56 28.00
N ALA A 222 4.48 30.17 29.27
CA ALA A 222 5.44 30.55 30.31
C ALA A 222 6.86 30.00 30.04
N ARG A 223 6.98 28.99 29.17
CA ARG A 223 8.25 28.40 28.72
C ARG A 223 8.73 28.94 27.36
N GLY A 224 8.04 29.94 26.81
CA GLY A 224 8.41 30.59 25.55
C GLY A 224 7.99 29.82 24.29
N TYR A 225 7.01 28.92 24.40
CA TYR A 225 6.40 28.31 23.22
C TYR A 225 5.45 29.29 22.53
N THR A 226 5.19 29.07 21.25
CA THR A 226 4.24 29.87 20.46
C THR A 226 3.09 29.00 19.96
N GLU A 227 1.86 29.51 20.07
CA GLU A 227 0.68 28.88 19.49
C GLU A 227 0.70 29.01 17.96
N ARG A 228 0.41 27.91 17.26
CA ARG A 228 0.42 27.79 15.80
C ARG A 228 -0.65 26.79 15.35
N THR A 229 -1.17 26.97 14.15
CA THR A 229 -1.91 25.91 13.46
C THR A 229 -0.94 24.82 13.03
N ILE A 230 -1.05 23.63 13.61
CA ILE A 230 -0.01 22.58 13.54
C ILE A 230 0.41 22.18 12.11
N ASN A 231 -0.54 22.14 11.17
CA ASN A 231 -0.29 21.73 9.79
C ASN A 231 0.09 22.88 8.84
N ASP A 232 0.07 24.13 9.30
CA ASP A 232 0.51 25.27 8.48
C ASP A 232 1.96 25.08 8.06
N ALA A 233 2.29 25.47 6.83
CA ALA A 233 3.62 25.27 6.26
C ALA A 233 4.74 25.86 7.14
N ALA A 234 4.54 27.07 7.66
CA ALA A 234 5.50 27.71 8.56
C ALA A 234 5.67 26.95 9.89
N ALA A 235 4.55 26.49 10.48
CA ALA A 235 4.55 25.77 11.75
C ALA A 235 5.17 24.38 11.61
N ARG A 236 4.75 23.60 10.61
CA ARG A 236 5.26 22.24 10.41
C ARG A 236 6.74 22.22 10.03
N ASN A 237 7.27 23.28 9.42
CA ASN A 237 8.69 23.41 9.08
C ASN A 237 9.53 24.07 10.19
N SER A 238 8.90 24.57 11.27
CA SER A 238 9.56 25.15 12.43
C SER A 238 8.84 24.72 13.72
N LYS A 239 8.88 23.41 14.00
CA LYS A 239 8.07 22.79 15.07
C LYS A 239 8.58 23.05 16.48
N SER A 240 9.89 23.24 16.67
CA SER A 240 10.44 23.36 18.03
C SER A 240 9.82 24.56 18.75
N ARG A 241 9.37 24.35 19.99
CA ARG A 241 8.66 25.34 20.82
C ARG A 241 7.36 25.86 20.19
N THR A 242 6.61 24.97 19.56
CA THR A 242 5.26 25.27 19.07
C THR A 242 4.21 24.40 19.74
N PHE A 243 2.99 24.92 19.83
CA PHE A 243 1.81 24.14 20.21
C PHE A 243 0.58 24.62 19.47
N GLY A 244 -0.50 23.86 19.52
CA GLY A 244 -1.78 24.25 18.96
C GLY A 244 -2.82 23.14 19.08
N HIS A 245 -4.01 23.40 18.57
CA HIS A 245 -5.09 22.42 18.58
C HIS A 245 -4.74 21.17 17.76
N ALA A 246 -5.23 20.03 18.23
CA ALA A 246 -5.04 18.74 17.57
C ALA A 246 -5.73 18.70 16.18
N PRO A 247 -5.01 18.46 15.09
CA PRO A 247 -5.61 18.28 13.77
C PRO A 247 -6.10 16.83 13.56
N PHE A 248 -7.27 16.67 12.96
CA PHE A 248 -7.91 15.39 12.70
C PHE A 248 -8.35 15.22 11.24
N THR A 249 -8.46 13.98 10.77
CA THR A 249 -9.24 13.62 9.56
C THR A 249 -10.72 13.40 9.90
N PHE A 250 -11.35 14.45 10.43
CA PHE A 250 -12.78 14.48 10.70
C PHE A 250 -13.48 15.48 9.77
N LYS A 251 -14.70 15.15 9.36
CA LYS A 251 -15.52 15.99 8.49
C LYS A 251 -16.97 15.88 8.93
N ASN A 252 -17.62 17.03 9.15
CA ASN A 252 -19.02 17.11 9.60
C ASN A 252 -19.28 16.25 10.85
N GLY A 253 -18.38 16.29 11.84
CA GLY A 253 -18.49 15.53 13.10
C GLY A 253 -18.25 14.02 12.97
N LYS A 254 -17.78 13.53 11.82
CA LYS A 254 -17.59 12.09 11.56
C LYS A 254 -16.17 11.78 11.12
N ARG A 255 -15.79 10.50 11.26
CA ARG A 255 -14.52 9.97 10.74
C ARG A 255 -14.48 10.06 9.20
N ASP A 256 -13.46 10.72 8.66
CA ASP A 256 -13.26 10.90 7.21
C ASP A 256 -11.90 10.34 6.75
N THR A 257 -11.70 9.03 6.97
CA THR A 257 -10.44 8.32 6.69
C THR A 257 -10.50 7.62 5.33
N PRO A 258 -9.42 6.96 4.84
CA PRO A 258 -9.43 6.26 3.56
C PRO A 258 -10.59 5.31 3.29
N ALA A 259 -11.12 4.65 4.33
CA ALA A 259 -12.32 3.81 4.24
C ALA A 259 -13.57 4.60 3.82
N ASN A 260 -13.67 5.88 4.18
CA ASN A 260 -14.75 6.76 3.75
C ASN A 260 -14.38 7.51 2.46
N ALA A 261 -13.32 8.32 2.51
CA ALA A 261 -12.99 9.28 1.47
C ALA A 261 -12.54 8.63 0.15
N PHE A 262 -11.76 7.55 0.21
CA PHE A 262 -11.15 6.94 -0.99
C PHE A 262 -11.99 5.77 -1.48
N TRP A 263 -12.34 4.82 -0.61
CA TRP A 263 -13.24 3.72 -0.97
C TRP A 263 -14.61 4.23 -1.42
N GLY A 264 -15.18 5.22 -0.73
CA GLY A 264 -16.47 5.81 -1.13
C GLY A 264 -16.46 6.28 -2.58
N GLN A 265 -15.38 6.92 -3.03
CA GLN A 265 -15.22 7.39 -4.41
C GLN A 265 -14.91 6.27 -5.42
N MET A 266 -14.04 5.30 -5.08
CA MET A 266 -13.65 4.25 -6.03
C MET A 266 -14.62 3.07 -6.11
N SER A 267 -15.51 2.89 -5.13
CA SER A 267 -16.38 1.71 -5.02
C SER A 267 -17.36 1.52 -6.18
N GLY A 268 -17.71 2.60 -6.89
CA GLY A 268 -18.58 2.56 -8.08
C GLY A 268 -17.85 2.17 -9.38
N ARG A 269 -16.53 2.03 -9.38
CA ARG A 269 -15.74 1.72 -10.59
C ARG A 269 -15.76 0.22 -10.87
N SER A 270 -16.08 -0.17 -12.11
CA SER A 270 -16.19 -1.59 -12.53
C SER A 270 -14.87 -2.35 -12.56
N ASN A 271 -13.74 -1.64 -12.63
CA ASN A 271 -12.39 -2.20 -12.63
C ASN A 271 -11.80 -2.37 -11.21
N VAL A 272 -12.56 -2.14 -10.14
CA VAL A 272 -12.12 -2.30 -8.75
C VAL A 272 -12.92 -3.36 -8.03
N ARG A 273 -12.23 -4.22 -7.28
CA ARG A 273 -12.87 -5.20 -6.41
C ARG A 273 -12.22 -5.19 -5.03
N LEU A 274 -13.04 -5.10 -3.99
CA LEU A 274 -12.63 -5.30 -2.60
C LEU A 274 -13.16 -6.64 -2.08
N LEU A 275 -12.25 -7.49 -1.61
CA LEU A 275 -12.57 -8.73 -0.91
C LEU A 275 -12.16 -8.61 0.56
N THR A 276 -13.14 -8.68 1.45
CA THR A 276 -12.96 -8.76 2.91
C THR A 276 -12.91 -10.20 3.38
N GLY A 277 -12.38 -10.44 4.59
CA GLY A 277 -12.16 -11.80 5.08
C GLY A 277 -11.13 -12.58 4.25
N ALA A 278 -10.28 -11.88 3.49
CA ALA A 278 -9.29 -12.43 2.58
C ALA A 278 -7.87 -12.18 3.12
N LYS A 279 -7.42 -13.06 4.02
CA LYS A 279 -6.08 -13.00 4.59
C LYS A 279 -5.07 -13.57 3.61
N VAL A 280 -4.21 -12.72 3.06
CA VAL A 280 -3.10 -13.14 2.19
C VAL A 280 -2.05 -13.89 3.01
N ASP A 281 -1.70 -15.09 2.54
CA ASP A 281 -0.72 -15.96 3.17
C ASP A 281 0.66 -15.76 2.54
N TYR A 282 0.74 -15.72 1.19
CA TYR A 282 1.98 -15.52 0.46
C TYR A 282 1.77 -15.09 -1.00
N ILE A 283 2.83 -14.59 -1.64
CA ILE A 283 2.90 -14.18 -3.04
C ILE A 283 3.35 -15.38 -3.89
N LEU A 284 2.65 -15.62 -5.00
CA LEU A 284 3.06 -16.56 -6.05
C LEU A 284 4.17 -15.94 -6.89
N ARG A 285 5.23 -16.71 -7.16
CA ARG A 285 6.42 -16.22 -7.86
C ARG A 285 6.81 -17.10 -9.04
N ALA A 286 7.39 -16.46 -10.05
CA ALA A 286 8.19 -17.07 -11.09
C ALA A 286 9.69 -16.85 -10.81
N SER A 287 10.53 -17.71 -11.40
CA SER A 287 11.99 -17.57 -11.36
C SER A 287 12.44 -16.16 -11.80
N GLY A 288 13.46 -15.61 -11.15
CA GLY A 288 13.98 -14.27 -11.47
C GLY A 288 13.25 -13.11 -10.78
N GLY A 289 12.50 -13.39 -9.71
CA GLY A 289 11.95 -12.34 -8.86
C GLY A 289 10.71 -11.65 -9.43
N LYS A 290 9.82 -12.38 -10.11
CA LYS A 290 8.55 -11.83 -10.63
C LYS A 290 7.37 -12.44 -9.87
N ALA A 291 6.52 -11.60 -9.29
CA ALA A 291 5.24 -12.03 -8.74
C ALA A 291 4.25 -12.33 -9.88
N THR A 292 3.47 -13.40 -9.72
CA THR A 292 2.42 -13.84 -10.67
C THR A 292 1.03 -13.84 -10.05
N GLY A 293 0.92 -13.54 -8.75
CA GLY A 293 -0.34 -13.56 -8.01
C GLY A 293 -0.08 -13.64 -6.51
N VAL A 294 -1.15 -13.91 -5.76
CA VAL A 294 -1.10 -14.16 -4.32
C VAL A 294 -2.01 -15.34 -3.95
N VAL A 295 -1.67 -15.99 -2.84
CA VAL A 295 -2.51 -17.00 -2.19
C VAL A 295 -3.08 -16.41 -0.90
N TYR A 296 -4.37 -16.63 -0.67
CA TYR A 296 -5.09 -16.18 0.50
C TYR A 296 -6.04 -17.26 1.04
N ASN A 297 -6.42 -17.13 2.30
CA ASN A 297 -7.32 -18.04 3.00
C ASN A 297 -6.95 -19.53 2.88
N GLY A 298 -5.66 -19.85 2.92
CA GLY A 298 -5.18 -21.23 2.97
C GLY A 298 -5.23 -22.00 1.64
N GLY A 299 -5.40 -21.32 0.50
CA GLY A 299 -5.28 -21.98 -0.81
C GLY A 299 -5.89 -21.25 -2.00
N THR A 300 -6.72 -20.23 -1.77
CA THR A 300 -7.37 -19.49 -2.86
C THR A 300 -6.36 -18.58 -3.54
N GLN A 301 -6.38 -18.55 -4.87
CA GLN A 301 -5.43 -17.76 -5.66
C GLN A 301 -6.09 -16.54 -6.29
N ALA A 302 -5.39 -15.41 -6.29
CA ALA A 302 -5.66 -14.27 -7.17
C ALA A 302 -4.44 -14.04 -8.05
N LEU A 303 -4.62 -14.09 -9.37
CA LEU A 303 -3.53 -14.05 -10.34
C LEU A 303 -3.31 -12.63 -10.89
N LEU A 304 -2.07 -12.33 -11.26
CA LEU A 304 -1.73 -11.11 -11.98
C LEU A 304 -1.89 -11.30 -13.49
N SER A 305 -2.22 -10.21 -14.18
CA SER A 305 -2.00 -10.10 -15.62
C SER A 305 -0.50 -10.14 -15.94
N THR A 306 -0.14 -10.27 -17.23
CA THR A 306 1.28 -10.33 -17.66
C THR A 306 2.08 -9.07 -17.30
N ARG A 307 1.38 -7.94 -17.20
CA ARG A 307 1.85 -6.59 -16.83
C ARG A 307 1.60 -6.24 -15.35
N GLY A 308 1.05 -7.19 -14.58
CA GLY A 308 0.51 -6.91 -13.26
C GLY A 308 1.56 -6.75 -12.16
N THR A 309 1.14 -6.20 -11.04
CA THR A 309 1.97 -5.92 -9.86
C THR A 309 1.25 -6.19 -8.54
N VAL A 310 2.03 -6.52 -7.50
CA VAL A 310 1.55 -6.59 -6.11
C VAL A 310 1.98 -5.33 -5.37
N LEU A 311 1.04 -4.68 -4.66
CA LEU A 311 1.31 -3.62 -3.70
C LEU A 311 1.11 -4.17 -2.28
N MET A 312 2.19 -4.21 -1.50
CA MET A 312 2.21 -4.63 -0.11
C MET A 312 1.78 -3.48 0.80
N ALA A 313 0.56 -3.57 1.33
CA ALA A 313 -0.05 -2.59 2.22
C ALA A 313 -0.63 -3.23 3.50
N ALA A 314 0.00 -4.32 3.97
CA ALA A 314 -0.46 -5.10 5.13
C ALA A 314 -0.05 -4.46 6.47
N GLY A 315 0.71 -3.37 6.44
CA GLY A 315 1.22 -2.65 7.60
C GLY A 315 2.62 -3.10 8.00
N ALA A 316 3.30 -2.26 8.79
CA ALA A 316 4.70 -2.45 9.16
C ALA A 316 5.01 -3.81 9.83
N LEU A 317 4.05 -4.46 10.48
CA LEU A 317 4.28 -5.75 11.13
C LEU A 317 3.83 -6.96 10.30
N SER A 318 2.97 -6.78 9.29
CA SER A 318 2.44 -7.90 8.48
C SER A 318 3.00 -7.93 7.06
N THR A 319 3.42 -6.81 6.49
CA THR A 319 4.13 -6.78 5.20
C THR A 319 5.40 -7.67 5.20
N PRO A 320 6.34 -7.55 6.16
CA PRO A 320 7.49 -8.45 6.22
C PRO A 320 7.09 -9.92 6.46
N LYS A 321 6.00 -10.18 7.19
CA LYS A 321 5.48 -11.54 7.40
C LYS A 321 5.12 -12.20 6.07
N VAL A 322 4.30 -11.54 5.26
CA VAL A 322 3.86 -12.06 3.97
C VAL A 322 5.05 -12.22 3.03
N LEU A 323 5.98 -11.26 2.99
CA LEU A 323 7.20 -11.36 2.18
C LEU A 323 8.04 -12.61 2.57
N ILE A 324 8.32 -12.81 3.86
CA ILE A 324 9.08 -13.97 4.34
C ILE A 324 8.36 -15.27 4.02
N GLN A 325 7.05 -15.37 4.27
CA GLN A 325 6.24 -16.54 3.91
C GLN A 325 6.17 -16.79 2.40
N SER A 326 6.46 -15.77 1.58
CA SER A 326 6.56 -15.88 0.14
C SER A 326 7.91 -16.40 -0.35
N GLY A 327 8.89 -16.62 0.53
CA GLY A 327 10.27 -16.92 0.13
C GLY A 327 11.08 -15.68 -0.26
N ILE A 328 10.69 -14.49 0.22
CA ILE A 328 11.39 -13.21 0.04
C ILE A 328 11.82 -12.69 1.42
N GLY A 329 13.10 -12.80 1.77
CA GLY A 329 13.54 -12.37 3.10
C GLY A 329 14.94 -12.82 3.50
N PRO A 330 15.29 -12.69 4.80
CA PRO A 330 16.60 -13.08 5.29
C PRO A 330 16.78 -14.59 5.20
N SER A 331 17.95 -15.06 4.76
CA SER A 331 18.24 -16.49 4.63
C SER A 331 17.99 -17.28 5.93
N SER A 332 18.24 -16.67 7.10
CA SER A 332 17.97 -17.30 8.39
C SER A 332 16.47 -17.62 8.58
N GLN A 333 15.60 -16.70 8.23
CA GLN A 333 14.15 -16.85 8.30
C GLN A 333 13.63 -17.83 7.23
N LEU A 334 14.17 -17.77 6.01
CA LEU A 334 13.80 -18.69 4.94
C LEU A 334 14.21 -20.13 5.25
N ASN A 335 15.43 -20.33 5.75
CA ASN A 335 15.91 -21.64 6.22
C ASN A 335 15.06 -22.18 7.37
N LEU A 336 14.70 -21.32 8.34
CA LEU A 336 13.86 -21.70 9.47
C LEU A 336 12.51 -22.28 9.04
N LEU A 337 11.89 -21.69 8.00
CA LEU A 337 10.58 -22.10 7.52
C LEU A 337 10.62 -23.20 6.45
N ASN A 338 11.76 -23.42 5.80
CA ASN A 338 11.87 -24.38 4.71
C ASN A 338 11.52 -25.80 5.16
N GLY A 339 10.70 -26.49 4.37
CA GLY A 339 10.26 -27.86 4.68
C GLY A 339 9.30 -27.99 5.86
N ARG A 340 8.92 -26.88 6.52
CA ARG A 340 7.88 -26.89 7.55
C ARG A 340 6.49 -26.85 6.93
N ASN A 341 5.57 -27.65 7.48
CA ASN A 341 4.16 -27.60 7.12
C ASN A 341 3.58 -26.21 7.40
N GLY A 342 2.71 -25.72 6.51
CA GLY A 342 2.04 -24.42 6.65
C GLY A 342 2.77 -23.23 6.01
N PHE A 343 3.96 -23.43 5.42
CA PHE A 343 4.72 -22.38 4.72
C PHE A 343 5.01 -22.71 3.25
N PRO A 344 4.00 -23.10 2.44
CA PRO A 344 4.21 -23.54 1.05
C PRO A 344 4.82 -22.46 0.16
N GLY A 345 4.64 -21.18 0.48
CA GLY A 345 5.24 -20.07 -0.25
C GLY A 345 6.77 -20.01 -0.18
N VAL A 346 7.39 -20.59 0.86
CA VAL A 346 8.85 -20.66 1.00
C VAL A 346 9.44 -21.74 0.09
N SER A 347 8.71 -22.83 -0.15
CA SER A 347 9.18 -23.98 -0.96
C SER A 347 8.73 -23.90 -2.42
N GLN A 348 8.42 -22.70 -2.94
CA GLN A 348 8.07 -22.51 -4.35
C GLN A 348 9.24 -22.88 -5.28
N ALA A 349 8.92 -23.52 -6.41
CA ALA A 349 9.91 -23.90 -7.44
C ALA A 349 10.69 -22.71 -8.03
N ALA A 350 10.20 -21.48 -7.85
CA ALA A 350 10.89 -20.25 -8.24
C ALA A 350 12.19 -19.98 -7.44
N GLY A 351 12.46 -20.73 -6.38
CA GLY A 351 13.60 -20.50 -5.49
C GLY A 351 13.36 -19.32 -4.54
N TRP A 352 14.38 -18.90 -3.80
CA TRP A 352 14.29 -17.79 -2.85
C TRP A 352 14.75 -16.46 -3.46
N VAL A 353 14.23 -15.37 -2.92
CA VAL A 353 14.76 -14.02 -3.11
C VAL A 353 15.34 -13.57 -1.78
N THR A 354 16.67 -13.67 -1.67
CA THR A 354 17.36 -13.29 -0.44
C THR A 354 17.40 -11.77 -0.32
N ASN A 355 16.74 -11.26 0.72
CA ASN A 355 16.76 -9.86 1.09
C ASN A 355 16.89 -9.78 2.62
N ALA A 356 18.10 -9.52 3.09
CA ALA A 356 18.45 -9.58 4.51
C ALA A 356 17.74 -8.52 5.38
N ASN A 357 17.12 -7.52 4.74
CA ASN A 357 16.54 -6.37 5.40
C ASN A 357 15.01 -6.46 5.59
N VAL A 358 14.35 -7.46 5.01
CA VAL A 358 12.91 -7.69 5.28
C VAL A 358 12.73 -8.00 6.76
N GLY A 359 11.87 -7.22 7.42
CA GLY A 359 11.58 -7.30 8.85
C GLY A 359 12.51 -6.47 9.72
N ARG A 360 13.67 -6.02 9.24
CA ARG A 360 14.67 -5.27 10.02
C ARG A 360 14.39 -3.76 10.06
N ASN A 361 15.05 -3.05 10.97
CA ASN A 361 14.93 -1.60 11.15
C ASN A 361 13.53 -1.15 11.61
N LEU A 362 12.74 -2.05 12.21
CA LEU A 362 11.45 -1.70 12.79
C LEU A 362 11.65 -0.68 13.91
N PHE A 363 10.87 0.39 13.90
CA PHE A 363 10.78 1.36 14.99
C PHE A 363 9.32 1.58 15.38
N ASP A 364 9.10 2.13 16.56
CA ASP A 364 7.84 2.74 17.01
C ASP A 364 8.20 4.05 17.72
N THR A 365 7.23 4.95 17.89
CA THR A 365 7.40 6.12 18.76
C THR A 365 7.46 5.65 20.22
N ASN A 366 8.41 6.17 21.01
CA ASN A 366 8.47 5.88 22.44
C ASN A 366 7.53 6.83 23.19
N VAL A 367 6.70 6.34 24.11
CA VAL A 367 5.72 7.13 24.87
C VAL A 367 5.73 6.82 26.36
N VAL A 368 5.46 7.85 27.17
CA VAL A 368 4.96 7.71 28.56
C VAL A 368 3.73 8.61 28.77
N PHE A 369 2.79 8.18 29.63
CA PHE A 369 1.56 8.94 29.91
C PHE A 369 1.62 9.62 31.28
N ALA A 370 2.04 10.89 31.29
CA ALA A 370 2.13 11.69 32.51
C ALA A 370 0.74 12.22 32.88
N SER A 371 0.17 11.77 34.00
CA SER A 371 -1.12 12.24 34.49
C SER A 371 -0.94 13.36 35.50
N PHE A 372 -1.79 14.37 35.41
CA PHE A 372 -1.81 15.54 36.27
C PHE A 372 -3.23 15.78 36.79
N SER A 373 -3.37 16.44 37.93
CA SER A 373 -4.61 17.09 38.33
C SER A 373 -4.44 18.59 38.43
N HIS A 374 -5.51 19.34 38.20
CA HIS A 374 -5.51 20.79 38.34
C HIS A 374 -6.90 21.29 38.78
N PRO A 375 -7.03 22.31 39.64
CA PRO A 375 -8.33 22.80 40.10
C PRO A 375 -9.27 23.29 38.98
N GLN A 376 -8.70 23.81 37.88
CA GLN A 376 -9.46 24.24 36.69
C GLN A 376 -9.75 23.11 35.69
N MET A 377 -9.32 21.87 35.96
CA MET A 377 -9.58 20.75 35.06
C MET A 377 -10.97 20.18 35.35
N SER A 378 -11.75 19.98 34.28
CA SER A 378 -12.95 19.14 34.28
C SER A 378 -12.76 18.02 33.27
N SER A 379 -12.58 16.79 33.74
CA SER A 379 -12.25 15.66 32.88
C SER A 379 -13.44 15.22 32.03
N PHE A 380 -13.20 14.97 30.75
CA PHE A 380 -14.17 14.34 29.85
C PHE A 380 -13.76 12.90 29.54
N GLN A 381 -14.59 11.95 29.96
CA GLN A 381 -14.30 10.51 29.94
C GLN A 381 -15.09 9.80 28.84
N TYR A 382 -14.49 9.62 27.66
CA TYR A 382 -15.15 9.01 26.50
C TYR A 382 -15.65 7.57 26.75
N LYS A 383 -14.96 6.77 27.58
CA LYS A 383 -15.37 5.40 27.91
C LYS A 383 -16.71 5.34 28.65
N ASN A 384 -17.08 6.41 29.34
CA ASN A 384 -18.33 6.46 30.11
C ASN A 384 -19.56 6.78 29.24
N ARG A 385 -19.36 7.07 27.94
CA ARG A 385 -20.44 7.38 26.99
C ARG A 385 -21.48 8.37 27.57
N PRO A 386 -21.09 9.61 27.93
CA PRO A 386 -22.00 10.55 28.60
C PRO A 386 -23.25 10.79 27.74
N SER A 387 -24.43 10.49 28.29
CA SER A 387 -25.70 10.50 27.53
C SER A 387 -26.03 11.87 26.94
N TRP A 388 -25.70 12.95 27.64
CA TRP A 388 -25.90 14.33 27.15
C TRP A 388 -25.04 14.62 25.91
N ALA A 389 -23.78 14.15 25.89
CA ALA A 389 -22.87 14.37 24.77
C ALA A 389 -23.30 13.57 23.54
N ILE A 390 -23.72 12.32 23.77
CA ILE A 390 -24.31 11.47 22.72
C ILE A 390 -25.61 12.09 22.20
N ASN A 391 -26.47 12.61 23.08
CA ASN A 391 -27.71 13.26 22.67
C ASN A 391 -27.47 14.50 21.79
N GLN A 392 -26.53 15.36 22.20
CA GLN A 392 -26.12 16.51 21.41
C GLN A 392 -25.61 16.06 20.02
N TYR A 393 -24.71 15.08 19.99
CA TYR A 393 -24.18 14.54 18.74
C TYR A 393 -25.25 13.96 17.82
N MET A 394 -26.13 13.10 18.35
CA MET A 394 -27.10 12.37 17.53
C MET A 394 -28.28 13.23 17.07
N ASN A 395 -28.63 14.26 17.83
CA ASN A 395 -29.86 15.02 17.65
C ASN A 395 -29.66 16.52 17.35
N GLN A 396 -28.43 17.03 17.45
CA GLN A 396 -28.11 18.45 17.19
C GLN A 396 -27.00 18.58 16.14
N GLY A 397 -27.10 17.79 15.07
CA GLY A 397 -26.25 17.93 13.89
C GLY A 397 -24.81 17.45 14.06
N PHE A 398 -24.56 16.40 14.84
CA PHE A 398 -23.21 15.84 15.08
C PHE A 398 -22.25 16.80 15.78
N THR A 399 -22.79 17.74 16.57
CA THR A 399 -22.03 18.70 17.36
C THR A 399 -21.65 18.16 18.74
N GLY A 400 -20.78 18.88 19.45
CA GLY A 400 -20.41 18.55 20.83
C GLY A 400 -19.13 17.73 20.95
N PRO A 401 -18.72 17.39 22.18
CA PRO A 401 -17.45 16.70 22.43
C PRO A 401 -17.38 15.30 21.82
N TRP A 402 -18.52 14.66 21.58
CA TRP A 402 -18.59 13.33 20.95
C TRP A 402 -18.15 13.32 19.47
N SER A 403 -18.02 14.51 18.87
CA SER A 403 -17.47 14.68 17.52
C SER A 403 -15.94 14.65 17.47
N SER A 404 -15.25 14.46 18.60
CA SER A 404 -13.78 14.34 18.70
C SER A 404 -13.36 13.01 19.32
N ALA A 405 -12.07 12.68 19.20
CA ALA A 405 -11.46 11.47 19.78
C ALA A 405 -10.69 11.72 21.09
N GLY A 406 -10.69 12.96 21.60
CA GLY A 406 -10.12 13.30 22.91
C GLY A 406 -8.83 14.13 22.94
N PRO A 407 -7.85 13.97 22.03
CA PRO A 407 -6.72 14.89 21.98
C PRO A 407 -7.17 16.36 21.79
N THR A 408 -6.64 17.28 22.59
CA THR A 408 -7.02 18.71 22.53
C THR A 408 -5.88 19.61 22.10
N LEU A 409 -4.65 19.30 22.53
CA LEU A 409 -3.44 20.07 22.26
C LEU A 409 -2.33 19.15 21.77
N ILE A 410 -1.58 19.61 20.78
CA ILE A 410 -0.30 19.03 20.34
C ILE A 410 0.79 20.07 20.55
N SER A 411 1.92 19.67 21.12
CA SER A 411 3.11 20.52 21.20
C SER A 411 4.35 19.79 20.75
N TYR A 412 5.33 20.52 20.24
CA TYR A 412 6.61 19.98 19.79
C TYR A 412 7.78 20.74 20.42
N GLU A 413 8.85 20.02 20.73
CA GLU A 413 10.14 20.62 21.08
C GLU A 413 11.29 19.74 20.59
N ASN A 414 12.38 20.36 20.16
CA ASN A 414 13.59 19.67 19.74
C ASN A 414 14.79 20.22 20.50
N TYR A 415 15.62 19.34 21.06
CA TYR A 415 16.91 19.71 21.65
C TYR A 415 17.85 18.52 21.73
N ASP A 416 19.12 18.82 21.97
CA ASP A 416 20.17 17.81 22.08
C ASP A 416 20.17 17.14 23.44
N VAL A 417 20.26 15.81 23.43
CA VAL A 417 20.51 14.98 24.60
C VAL A 417 21.68 14.06 24.29
N GLN A 418 22.75 14.19 25.07
CA GLN A 418 23.97 13.38 24.92
C GLN A 418 24.51 13.37 23.47
N GLY A 419 24.58 14.55 22.85
CA GLY A 419 25.17 14.77 21.53
C GLY A 419 24.30 14.38 20.33
N ARG A 420 22.99 14.17 20.53
CA ARG A 420 22.03 13.90 19.45
C ARG A 420 20.77 14.74 19.64
N THR A 421 20.28 15.34 18.55
CA THR A 421 18.98 16.04 18.54
C THR A 421 17.82 15.04 18.60
N TYR A 422 16.94 15.21 19.57
CA TYR A 422 15.69 14.48 19.70
C TYR A 422 14.49 15.34 19.32
N GLU A 423 13.50 14.73 18.69
CA GLU A 423 12.22 15.34 18.32
C GLU A 423 11.15 14.84 19.30
N PHE A 424 10.67 15.76 20.14
CA PHE A 424 9.65 15.46 21.15
C PHE A 424 8.29 15.98 20.72
N GLN A 425 7.26 15.25 21.12
CA GLN A 425 5.87 15.66 20.99
C GLN A 425 5.16 15.45 22.33
N SER A 426 4.22 16.33 22.67
CA SER A 426 3.23 16.06 23.71
C SER A 426 1.83 16.10 23.12
N THR A 427 0.96 15.22 23.59
CA THR A 427 -0.47 15.24 23.29
C THR A 427 -1.27 15.35 24.58
N ALA A 428 -2.07 16.40 24.72
CA ALA A 428 -2.96 16.57 25.87
C ALA A 428 -4.29 15.83 25.66
N LEU A 429 -4.65 14.98 26.61
CA LEU A 429 -5.88 14.20 26.66
C LEU A 429 -6.83 14.77 27.73
N THR A 430 -8.12 14.47 27.62
CA THR A 430 -9.18 15.06 28.45
C THR A 430 -9.40 14.38 29.80
N ASN A 431 -8.63 13.35 30.14
CA ASN A 431 -8.78 12.56 31.37
C ASN A 431 -7.43 12.01 31.84
N GLY A 432 -7.36 11.53 33.08
CA GLY A 432 -6.20 10.82 33.59
C GLY A 432 -6.02 9.44 32.95
N PHE A 433 -4.80 8.89 33.02
CA PHE A 433 -4.44 7.58 32.48
C PHE A 433 -4.45 6.51 33.59
N GLY A 434 -4.81 5.28 33.24
CA GLY A 434 -4.82 4.15 34.18
C GLY A 434 -5.77 4.38 35.37
N GLU A 435 -5.24 4.24 36.58
CA GLU A 435 -6.00 4.43 37.83
C GLU A 435 -6.54 5.85 38.03
N PHE A 436 -6.01 6.84 37.30
CA PHE A 436 -6.48 8.23 37.38
C PHE A 436 -7.66 8.52 36.45
N TYR A 437 -8.13 7.55 35.65
CA TYR A 437 -9.18 7.77 34.66
C TYR A 437 -10.46 8.34 35.27
N SER A 438 -10.87 7.84 36.44
CA SER A 438 -12.11 8.23 37.12
C SER A 438 -12.02 9.57 37.88
N ARG A 439 -10.83 10.16 38.02
CA ARG A 439 -10.68 11.46 38.70
C ARG A 439 -11.21 12.58 37.81
N GLY A 440 -12.23 13.30 38.29
CA GLY A 440 -12.91 14.36 37.54
C GLY A 440 -12.10 15.63 37.30
N ASN A 441 -10.91 15.77 37.90
CA ASN A 441 -10.00 16.90 37.72
C ASN A 441 -8.63 16.48 37.18
N ALA A 442 -8.54 15.31 36.54
CA ALA A 442 -7.31 14.76 35.99
C ALA A 442 -7.23 14.88 34.47
N PHE A 443 -6.02 15.04 33.95
CA PHE A 443 -5.72 15.01 32.52
C PHE A 443 -4.37 14.33 32.30
N THR A 444 -4.07 13.97 31.05
CA THR A 444 -2.83 13.28 30.71
C THR A 444 -2.11 14.02 29.60
N LEU A 445 -0.79 14.15 29.74
CA LEU A 445 0.13 14.44 28.65
C LEU A 445 0.81 13.14 28.22
N ALA A 446 0.52 12.69 27.01
CA ALA A 446 1.31 11.65 26.37
C ALA A 446 2.59 12.28 25.83
N LEU A 447 3.74 11.88 26.36
CA LEU A 447 5.06 12.44 26.04
C LEU A 447 5.81 11.48 25.13
N TYR A 448 6.20 11.95 23.96
CA TYR A 448 6.75 11.12 22.90
C TYR A 448 8.19 11.49 22.55
N ILE A 449 8.97 10.48 22.16
CA ILE A 449 10.12 10.64 21.25
C ILE A 449 9.70 10.11 19.87
N ASN A 450 9.68 10.99 18.87
CA ASN A 450 9.26 10.63 17.52
C ASN A 450 10.38 10.03 16.65
N ASN A 451 11.65 10.32 16.98
CA ASN A 451 12.84 9.86 16.25
C ASN A 451 13.78 8.97 17.09
N PRO A 452 13.27 7.93 17.78
CA PRO A 452 14.08 7.13 18.68
C PRO A 452 15.21 6.42 17.94
N GLU A 453 16.28 6.08 18.66
CA GLU A 453 17.41 5.31 18.13
C GLU A 453 17.12 3.82 18.11
N ALA A 454 16.30 3.33 19.05
CA ALA A 454 15.94 1.94 19.19
C ALA A 454 15.38 1.35 17.88
N ARG A 455 15.86 0.16 17.52
CA ARG A 455 15.40 -0.62 16.36
C ARG A 455 15.18 -2.06 16.77
N ALA A 456 14.19 -2.69 16.16
CA ALA A 456 13.90 -4.11 16.27
C ALA A 456 13.89 -4.77 14.89
N ALA A 457 13.72 -6.09 14.89
CA ALA A 457 13.36 -6.83 13.69
C ALA A 457 12.17 -7.76 13.96
N SER A 458 11.19 -7.75 13.07
CA SER A 458 10.12 -8.75 13.04
C SER A 458 10.58 -10.02 12.35
N GLY A 459 10.06 -11.17 12.79
CA GLY A 459 10.45 -12.47 12.26
C GLY A 459 9.68 -13.60 12.92
N PHE A 460 9.82 -14.80 12.34
CA PHE A 460 9.41 -16.04 12.96
C PHE A 460 10.44 -16.51 13.98
N ASP A 461 9.95 -16.97 15.14
CA ASP A 461 10.76 -17.61 16.17
C ASP A 461 10.99 -19.11 15.88
N GLY A 462 11.75 -19.80 16.74
CA GLY A 462 12.05 -21.23 16.57
C GLY A 462 10.83 -22.13 16.44
N ASN A 463 9.67 -21.71 16.96
CA ASN A 463 8.40 -22.42 16.89
C ASN A 463 7.55 -22.02 15.68
N ALA A 464 8.09 -21.20 14.77
CA ALA A 464 7.41 -20.60 13.64
C ALA A 464 6.22 -19.71 14.04
N ASN A 465 6.25 -19.12 15.24
CA ASN A 465 5.31 -18.06 15.61
C ASN A 465 5.84 -16.73 15.09
N TRP A 466 4.96 -15.93 14.50
CA TRP A 466 5.34 -14.59 14.04
C TRP A 466 5.46 -13.63 15.22
N ARG A 467 6.62 -12.98 15.32
CA ARG A 467 6.98 -12.00 16.35
C ARG A 467 7.16 -10.63 15.73
N ALA A 468 6.53 -9.62 16.31
CA ALA A 468 6.80 -8.22 16.01
C ALA A 468 8.24 -7.84 16.37
N PHE A 469 8.74 -8.33 17.52
CA PHE A 469 10.08 -8.04 18.05
C PHE A 469 10.86 -9.35 18.22
N ASN A 470 11.22 -9.98 17.11
CA ASN A 470 12.01 -11.22 17.12
C ASN A 470 13.47 -10.97 17.53
N GLU A 471 14.03 -9.83 17.11
CA GLU A 471 15.35 -9.35 17.51
C GLU A 471 15.23 -7.89 18.00
N GLY A 472 15.94 -7.55 19.08
CA GLY A 472 15.97 -6.19 19.63
C GLY A 472 14.65 -5.72 20.26
N THR A 473 14.54 -4.40 20.46
CA THR A 473 13.34 -3.73 21.00
C THR A 473 13.21 -2.37 20.34
N PRO A 474 12.00 -1.94 19.92
CA PRO A 474 11.80 -0.58 19.45
C PRO A 474 11.68 0.42 20.61
N TYR A 475 11.60 -0.05 21.86
CA TYR A 475 11.38 0.77 23.04
C TYR A 475 12.62 0.83 23.91
N PHE A 476 13.18 2.04 24.07
CA PHE A 476 14.31 2.33 24.96
C PHE A 476 15.49 1.35 24.81
N GLY A 477 15.76 0.95 23.56
CA GLY A 477 16.86 0.05 23.21
C GLY A 477 18.24 0.67 23.42
N THR A 478 18.32 1.99 23.63
CA THR A 478 19.54 2.72 23.98
C THR A 478 19.38 3.47 25.30
N SER A 479 20.50 3.66 26.02
CA SER A 479 20.50 4.51 27.22
C SER A 479 20.18 5.98 26.90
N ARG A 480 20.46 6.44 25.66
CA ARG A 480 20.17 7.79 25.20
C ARG A 480 18.68 8.04 24.97
N ASP A 481 17.94 7.09 24.41
CA ASP A 481 16.48 7.22 24.24
C ASP A 481 15.80 7.39 25.62
N LEU A 482 16.25 6.63 26.63
CA LEU A 482 15.75 6.76 28.00
C LEU A 482 16.11 8.12 28.61
N ALA A 483 17.37 8.54 28.52
CA ALA A 483 17.81 9.83 29.01
C ALA A 483 17.07 11.00 28.35
N ALA A 484 16.77 10.88 27.05
CA ALA A 484 16.02 11.88 26.31
C ALA A 484 14.59 12.03 26.84
N LEU A 485 13.88 10.92 27.06
CA LEU A 485 12.51 10.99 27.55
C LEU A 485 12.45 11.41 29.02
N GLN A 486 13.42 11.00 29.85
CA GLN A 486 13.56 11.48 31.23
C GLN A 486 13.72 13.00 31.27
N SER A 487 14.64 13.54 30.46
CA SER A 487 14.86 14.99 30.33
C SER A 487 13.59 15.73 29.89
N TYR A 488 12.86 15.19 28.91
CA TYR A 488 11.62 15.80 28.43
C TYR A 488 10.49 15.76 29.45
N ALA A 489 10.34 14.63 30.15
CA ALA A 489 9.35 14.47 31.22
C ALA A 489 9.64 15.41 32.39
N GLN A 490 10.90 15.53 32.83
CA GLN A 490 11.30 16.45 33.91
C GLN A 490 10.94 17.90 33.58
N ARG A 491 11.31 18.36 32.37
CA ARG A 491 10.97 19.70 31.88
C ARG A 491 9.47 19.95 31.83
N THR A 492 8.72 18.96 31.34
CA THR A 492 7.26 19.05 31.23
C THR A 492 6.60 19.09 32.60
N VAL A 493 6.95 18.16 33.51
CA VAL A 493 6.41 18.10 34.87
C VAL A 493 6.72 19.39 35.62
N SER A 494 7.97 19.89 35.56
CA SER A 494 8.36 21.16 36.16
C SER A 494 7.51 22.33 35.65
N ALA A 495 7.31 22.44 34.33
CA ALA A 495 6.50 23.49 33.73
C ALA A 495 5.02 23.43 34.18
N MET A 496 4.45 22.23 34.28
CA MET A 496 3.07 22.04 34.71
C MET A 496 2.89 22.34 36.20
N VAL A 497 3.82 21.89 37.06
CA VAL A 497 3.79 22.16 38.50
C VAL A 497 3.95 23.65 38.80
N ALA A 498 4.80 24.35 38.04
CA ALA A 498 4.94 25.80 38.14
C ALA A 498 3.63 26.56 37.81
N GLN A 499 2.69 25.92 37.11
CA GLN A 499 1.36 26.46 36.81
C GLN A 499 0.25 25.86 37.70
N GLY A 500 0.60 25.26 38.84
CA GLY A 500 -0.36 24.79 39.83
C GLY A 500 -0.94 23.40 39.57
N ALA A 501 -0.41 22.65 38.61
CA ALA A 501 -0.81 21.25 38.41
C ALA A 501 -0.10 20.34 39.42
N THR A 502 -0.79 19.31 39.91
CA THR A 502 -0.19 18.22 40.69
C THR A 502 0.16 17.07 39.78
N PHE A 503 1.42 16.64 39.76
CA PHE A 503 1.81 15.42 39.04
C PHE A 503 1.30 14.20 39.82
N LEU A 504 0.45 13.39 39.18
CA LEU A 504 -0.20 12.25 39.83
C LEU A 504 0.60 10.96 39.67
N SER A 505 1.37 10.82 38.58
CA SER A 505 2.00 9.54 38.26
C SER A 505 3.17 9.18 39.18
N ALA A 506 3.79 10.14 39.87
CA ALA A 506 4.86 9.96 40.86
C ALA A 506 5.12 11.27 41.63
N GLY A 507 6.23 11.34 42.38
CA GLY A 507 6.78 12.61 42.88
C GLY A 507 7.24 13.52 41.73
N SER A 508 7.17 14.84 41.95
CA SER A 508 7.46 15.85 40.92
C SER A 508 8.90 16.34 40.89
N ASP A 509 9.77 15.86 41.78
CA ASP A 509 11.20 16.12 41.70
C ASP A 509 11.85 15.31 40.57
N ASP A 510 13.00 15.80 40.07
CA ASP A 510 13.66 15.25 38.89
C ASP A 510 13.99 13.75 39.03
N ALA A 511 14.36 13.29 40.24
CA ALA A 511 14.71 11.89 40.48
C ALA A 511 13.46 11.00 40.43
N SER A 512 12.37 11.42 41.07
CA SER A 512 11.08 10.73 41.02
C SER A 512 10.54 10.63 39.59
N VAL A 513 10.60 11.71 38.80
CA VAL A 513 10.16 11.71 37.40
C VAL A 513 11.03 10.79 36.54
N ALA A 514 12.36 10.83 36.72
CA ALA A 514 13.26 9.97 35.97
C ALA A 514 13.02 8.47 36.27
N ASN A 515 12.83 8.13 37.54
CA ASN A 515 12.50 6.76 37.97
C ASN A 515 11.15 6.31 37.42
N TRP A 516 10.15 7.21 37.42
CA TRP A 516 8.84 6.94 36.82
C TRP A 516 8.94 6.63 35.32
N VAL A 517 9.68 7.44 34.55
CA VAL A 517 9.89 7.16 33.11
C VAL A 517 10.56 5.79 32.90
N ALA A 518 11.60 5.48 33.68
CA ALA A 518 12.29 4.20 33.58
C ALA A 518 11.39 2.99 33.91
N ALA A 519 10.48 3.15 34.87
CA ALA A 519 9.51 2.13 35.26
C ALA A 519 8.39 1.93 34.22
N ASN A 520 8.09 2.94 33.40
CA ASN A 520 6.99 2.93 32.42
C ASN A 520 7.48 2.79 30.96
N ARG A 521 8.67 2.22 30.77
CA ARG A 521 9.20 1.89 29.44
C ARG A 521 8.38 0.80 28.75
N GLY A 522 8.29 0.86 27.41
CA GLY A 522 7.73 -0.23 26.59
C GLY A 522 6.24 -0.11 26.25
N LEU A 523 5.63 1.05 26.48
CA LEU A 523 4.28 1.32 25.99
C LEU A 523 4.26 1.43 24.47
N ILE A 524 3.28 0.77 23.86
CA ILE A 524 3.13 0.68 22.41
C ILE A 524 2.32 1.88 21.92
N THR A 525 2.88 2.66 21.00
CA THR A 525 2.22 3.83 20.41
C THR A 525 1.48 3.48 19.12
N HIS A 526 1.78 2.32 18.53
CA HIS A 526 1.21 1.85 17.25
C HIS A 526 1.61 2.72 16.05
N HIS A 527 2.75 3.42 16.12
CA HIS A 527 3.37 4.18 15.04
C HIS A 527 4.47 3.38 14.32
N PHE A 528 4.26 2.07 14.16
CA PHE A 528 5.26 1.19 13.59
C PHE A 528 5.66 1.57 12.14
N GLY A 529 6.95 1.60 11.87
CA GLY A 529 7.55 1.78 10.54
C GLY A 529 8.90 1.07 10.41
N GLY A 530 9.56 1.12 9.25
CA GLY A 530 10.96 0.69 9.12
C GLY A 530 11.22 -0.71 8.60
N SER A 531 10.27 -1.63 8.80
CA SER A 531 10.45 -3.07 8.58
C SER A 531 10.65 -3.49 7.11
N CYS A 532 10.45 -2.60 6.15
CA CYS A 532 10.89 -2.79 4.77
C CYS A 532 11.14 -1.42 4.12
N TYR A 533 12.03 -0.62 4.72
CA TYR A 533 12.17 0.77 4.31
C TYR A 533 12.77 0.95 2.90
N ALA A 534 12.38 2.06 2.26
CA ALA A 534 12.92 2.53 0.99
C ALA A 534 13.87 3.72 1.20
N SER A 535 14.85 3.87 0.31
CA SER A 535 15.86 4.94 0.40
C SER A 535 16.26 5.43 -0.98
N SER A 536 16.49 6.74 -1.12
CA SER A 536 17.09 7.37 -2.30
C SER A 536 18.56 6.98 -2.50
N ASN A 537 19.24 6.56 -1.42
CA ASN A 537 20.63 6.15 -1.48
C ASN A 537 20.73 4.69 -1.95
N SER A 538 21.09 4.49 -3.23
CA SER A 538 21.26 3.15 -3.81
C SER A 538 22.38 2.33 -3.18
N ALA A 539 23.35 2.99 -2.51
CA ALA A 539 24.43 2.34 -1.78
C ALA A 539 24.06 1.93 -0.35
N ASP A 540 22.87 2.32 0.14
CA ASP A 540 22.38 1.86 1.44
C ASP A 540 22.05 0.36 1.38
N THR A 541 22.95 -0.46 1.90
CA THR A 541 22.80 -1.92 1.93
C THR A 541 21.79 -2.40 2.98
N ARG A 542 21.25 -1.50 3.81
CA ARG A 542 20.26 -1.82 4.85
C ARG A 542 18.82 -1.60 4.40
N ARG A 543 18.59 -1.03 3.21
CA ARG A 543 17.24 -0.83 2.65
C ARG A 543 16.63 -2.15 2.20
N CYS A 544 15.32 -2.30 2.39
CA CYS A 544 14.57 -3.47 1.95
C CYS A 544 13.93 -3.25 0.57
N ALA A 545 13.54 -2.01 0.29
CA ALA A 545 12.98 -1.56 -0.97
C ALA A 545 13.88 -0.54 -1.66
N ASP A 546 13.81 -0.48 -2.99
CA ASP A 546 14.57 0.44 -3.80
C ASP A 546 13.96 1.85 -3.84
N GLU A 547 14.57 2.76 -4.59
CA GLU A 547 14.12 4.15 -4.74
C GLU A 547 12.77 4.30 -5.48
N ARG A 548 12.24 3.20 -6.03
CA ARG A 548 10.89 3.12 -6.60
C ARG A 548 9.91 2.41 -5.68
N LEU A 549 10.25 2.28 -4.39
CA LEU A 549 9.49 1.51 -3.39
C LEU A 549 9.35 0.02 -3.74
N ARG A 550 10.15 -0.50 -4.69
CA ARG A 550 10.07 -1.90 -5.12
C ARG A 550 10.94 -2.76 -4.21
N VAL A 551 10.40 -3.88 -3.75
CA VAL A 551 11.13 -4.82 -2.89
C VAL A 551 12.38 -5.31 -3.63
N ILE A 552 13.56 -5.16 -3.02
CA ILE A 552 14.82 -5.54 -3.66
C ILE A 552 14.83 -7.04 -3.94
N GLY A 553 15.22 -7.39 -5.18
CA GLY A 553 15.18 -8.75 -5.71
C GLY A 553 13.84 -9.11 -6.37
N MET A 554 12.84 -8.23 -6.29
CA MET A 554 11.58 -8.37 -7.02
C MET A 554 11.48 -7.34 -8.16
N THR A 555 10.73 -7.68 -9.21
CA THR A 555 10.54 -6.83 -10.39
C THR A 555 9.25 -6.03 -10.35
N ASN A 556 8.21 -6.54 -9.66
CA ASN A 556 6.84 -6.01 -9.68
C ASN A 556 6.11 -6.11 -8.32
N VAL A 557 6.86 -6.09 -7.21
CA VAL A 557 6.31 -6.03 -5.86
C VAL A 557 6.73 -4.71 -5.22
N PHE A 558 5.78 -3.87 -4.86
CA PHE A 558 6.01 -2.54 -4.27
C PHE A 558 5.50 -2.48 -2.84
N VAL A 559 6.16 -1.68 -1.99
CA VAL A 559 5.72 -1.38 -0.64
C VAL A 559 4.87 -0.12 -0.65
N ALA A 560 3.68 -0.19 -0.05
CA ALA A 560 2.67 0.86 -0.07
C ALA A 560 2.12 1.17 1.34
N ASP A 561 2.92 0.93 2.38
CA ASP A 561 2.55 1.19 3.78
C ASP A 561 3.73 1.72 4.63
N ALA A 562 3.50 1.86 5.93
CA ALA A 562 4.47 2.38 6.89
C ALA A 562 5.80 1.58 6.97
N SER A 563 5.84 0.33 6.49
CA SER A 563 7.11 -0.42 6.41
C SER A 563 8.15 0.31 5.53
N ALA A 564 7.73 1.11 4.55
CA ALA A 564 8.62 1.89 3.69
C ALA A 564 9.33 3.05 4.43
N MET A 565 8.83 3.50 5.58
CA MET A 565 9.39 4.63 6.33
C MET A 565 10.69 4.23 7.02
N ARG A 566 11.77 5.00 6.92
CA ARG A 566 13.02 4.69 7.63
C ARG A 566 13.03 5.11 9.11
N ASP A 567 12.47 6.29 9.39
CA ASP A 567 12.48 6.97 10.69
C ASP A 567 11.11 7.60 10.97
N GLY A 568 10.79 7.93 12.22
CA GLY A 568 9.59 8.69 12.60
C GLY A 568 9.83 10.20 12.74
N THR A 569 8.76 11.00 12.79
CA THR A 569 8.82 12.46 13.07
C THR A 569 7.51 13.02 13.65
N VAL A 570 6.38 12.42 13.30
CA VAL A 570 5.02 12.70 13.82
C VAL A 570 4.20 11.43 13.80
N ASN A 571 2.95 11.46 14.30
CA ASN A 571 2.02 10.36 14.08
C ASN A 571 1.91 10.09 12.55
N PRO A 572 2.20 8.87 12.09
CA PRO A 572 2.63 8.63 10.70
C PRO A 572 1.49 8.60 9.69
N TYR A 573 0.23 8.63 10.14
CA TYR A 573 -0.95 8.36 9.32
C TYR A 573 -1.00 9.17 8.02
N GLY A 574 -0.75 10.48 8.06
CA GLY A 574 -0.72 11.33 6.86
C GLY A 574 0.37 10.91 5.87
N PHE A 575 1.57 10.60 6.36
CA PHE A 575 2.68 10.14 5.52
C PHE A 575 2.43 8.75 4.94
N VAL A 576 1.75 7.86 5.65
CA VAL A 576 1.38 6.52 5.13
C VAL A 576 0.39 6.61 3.96
N MET A 577 -0.57 7.54 4.00
CA MET A 577 -1.43 7.80 2.84
C MET A 577 -0.62 8.32 1.64
N TYR A 578 0.35 9.19 1.89
CA TYR A 578 1.27 9.66 0.85
C TYR A 578 2.11 8.52 0.24
N ILE A 579 2.62 7.58 1.06
CA ILE A 579 3.35 6.39 0.55
C ILE A 579 2.48 5.59 -0.42
N GLY A 580 1.20 5.39 -0.10
CA GLY A 580 0.25 4.73 -1.01
C GLY A 580 0.10 5.45 -2.35
N ARG A 581 0.01 6.78 -2.30
CA ARG A 581 -0.06 7.65 -3.48
C ARG A 581 1.19 7.54 -4.36
N GLU A 582 2.37 7.46 -3.75
CA GLU A 582 3.63 7.22 -4.47
C GLU A 582 3.69 5.84 -5.09
N ALA A 583 3.37 4.79 -4.32
CA ALA A 583 3.40 3.41 -4.78
C ALA A 583 2.46 3.19 -5.98
N ALA A 584 1.31 3.90 -6.03
CA ALA A 584 0.43 3.90 -7.20
C ALA A 584 1.13 4.37 -8.48
N ASP A 585 1.94 5.44 -8.44
CA ASP A 585 2.65 5.93 -9.62
C ASP A 585 3.75 4.98 -10.08
N GLN A 586 4.44 4.35 -9.12
CA GLN A 586 5.46 3.35 -9.43
C GLN A 586 4.83 2.10 -10.07
N ALA A 587 3.71 1.64 -9.53
CA ALA A 587 2.90 0.57 -10.09
C ALA A 587 2.38 0.93 -11.49
N LYS A 588 1.82 2.13 -11.70
CA LYS A 588 1.37 2.62 -13.01
C LYS A 588 2.49 2.64 -14.03
N THR A 589 3.67 3.13 -13.66
CA THR A 589 4.84 3.17 -14.54
C THR A 589 5.25 1.75 -14.96
N TYR A 590 5.27 0.80 -14.03
CA TYR A 590 5.53 -0.60 -14.34
C TYR A 590 4.48 -1.19 -15.29
N ILE A 591 3.21 -1.03 -14.94
CA ILE A 591 2.05 -1.48 -15.70
C ILE A 591 2.10 -0.92 -17.14
N ALA A 592 2.35 0.39 -17.29
CA ALA A 592 2.46 1.07 -18.58
C ALA A 592 3.62 0.53 -19.42
N ALA A 593 4.81 0.39 -18.83
CA ALA A 593 5.99 -0.15 -19.50
C ALA A 593 5.80 -1.60 -20.00
N ASN A 594 4.88 -2.35 -19.40
CA ASN A 594 4.56 -3.73 -19.76
C ASN A 594 3.24 -3.87 -20.54
N THR A 595 2.63 -2.76 -20.98
CA THR A 595 1.39 -2.77 -21.78
C THR A 595 1.58 -3.46 -23.14
N GLY A 596 2.79 -3.44 -23.69
CA GLY A 596 3.13 -4.03 -24.99
C GLY A 596 3.53 -5.51 -24.96
N THR A 597 3.49 -6.17 -23.79
CA THR A 597 3.82 -7.60 -23.63
C THR A 597 2.59 -8.47 -23.35
N SER A 598 1.39 -7.97 -23.66
CA SER A 598 0.19 -8.80 -23.69
C SER A 598 0.29 -9.74 -24.90
N ALA A 599 0.70 -10.98 -24.67
CA ALA A 599 0.57 -12.01 -25.67
C ALA A 599 -0.92 -12.15 -26.00
N THR A 600 -1.31 -11.71 -27.19
CA THR A 600 -2.67 -11.86 -27.68
C THR A 600 -2.86 -13.30 -28.13
N CYS A 601 -4.05 -13.86 -27.98
CA CYS A 601 -4.36 -15.11 -28.64
C CYS A 601 -4.98 -14.82 -30.00
N SER A 602 -4.86 -15.78 -30.92
CA SER A 602 -5.62 -15.78 -32.15
C SER A 602 -7.11 -15.77 -31.85
N THR A 603 -7.91 -15.44 -32.87
CA THR A 603 -9.37 -15.52 -32.79
C THR A 603 -9.78 -16.90 -32.27
N ALA A 604 -10.65 -16.91 -31.26
CA ALA A 604 -11.11 -18.14 -30.64
C ALA A 604 -11.88 -19.01 -31.64
N GLU A 605 -11.47 -20.28 -31.75
CA GLU A 605 -12.09 -21.31 -32.57
C GLU A 605 -13.15 -22.03 -31.73
N ASN A 606 -14.43 -21.72 -31.97
CA ASN A 606 -15.55 -22.32 -31.26
C ASN A 606 -15.83 -23.75 -31.76
N ASN A 607 -16.19 -24.64 -30.83
CA ASN A 607 -16.45 -26.06 -31.06
C ASN A 607 -15.25 -26.82 -31.65
N ILE A 608 -14.04 -26.37 -31.39
CA ILE A 608 -12.79 -26.98 -31.87
C ILE A 608 -11.91 -27.31 -30.66
N ASP A 609 -11.49 -28.57 -30.55
CA ASP A 609 -10.48 -29.06 -29.61
C ASP A 609 -9.13 -29.19 -30.33
N TYR A 610 -8.04 -28.74 -29.71
CA TYR A 610 -6.70 -29.01 -30.19
C TYR A 610 -6.23 -30.31 -29.52
N ILE A 611 -6.02 -31.39 -30.26
CA ILE A 611 -5.66 -32.69 -29.69
C ILE A 611 -4.17 -32.74 -29.36
N GLY A 612 -3.85 -33.19 -28.14
CA GLY A 612 -2.48 -33.45 -27.68
C GLY A 612 -1.70 -32.18 -27.35
N ASN A 613 -0.38 -32.34 -27.17
CA ASN A 613 0.54 -31.28 -26.73
C ASN A 613 0.19 -30.67 -25.35
N ASP A 614 -0.59 -31.36 -24.52
CA ASP A 614 -1.00 -30.86 -23.21
C ASP A 614 0.20 -30.71 -22.26
N LEU A 615 0.36 -29.51 -21.71
CA LEU A 615 1.34 -29.18 -20.69
C LEU A 615 0.77 -29.38 -19.28
N THR A 616 -0.41 -28.79 -19.06
CA THR A 616 -1.10 -28.78 -17.77
C THR A 616 -2.52 -28.26 -17.96
N SER A 617 -3.36 -28.38 -16.96
CA SER A 617 -4.67 -27.73 -16.93
C SER A 617 -4.77 -26.66 -15.84
N ARG A 618 -5.57 -25.64 -16.09
CA ARG A 618 -5.88 -24.54 -15.15
C ARG A 618 -7.35 -24.19 -15.26
N THR A 619 -7.97 -23.78 -14.16
CA THR A 619 -9.38 -23.38 -14.17
C THR A 619 -9.53 -21.96 -14.73
N SER A 620 -10.53 -21.76 -15.59
CA SER A 620 -10.98 -20.44 -16.07
C SER A 620 -12.45 -20.54 -16.45
N SER A 621 -13.29 -19.61 -16.04
CA SER A 621 -14.73 -19.62 -16.38
C SER A 621 -15.02 -19.20 -17.82
N THR A 622 -14.04 -18.62 -18.52
CA THR A 622 -14.16 -18.23 -19.93
C THR A 622 -12.97 -18.71 -20.74
N ALA A 623 -13.19 -18.94 -22.03
CA ALA A 623 -12.11 -19.22 -22.96
C ALA A 623 -11.10 -18.05 -23.05
N SER A 624 -11.57 -16.79 -22.98
CA SER A 624 -10.69 -15.61 -23.00
C SER A 624 -9.69 -15.57 -21.85
N GLY A 625 -10.08 -16.02 -20.65
CA GLY A 625 -9.17 -16.12 -19.49
C GLY A 625 -8.03 -17.12 -19.71
N CYS A 626 -8.26 -18.17 -20.51
CA CYS A 626 -7.20 -19.13 -20.85
C CYS A 626 -6.07 -18.52 -21.67
N CYS A 627 -6.32 -17.42 -22.37
CA CYS A 627 -5.28 -16.73 -23.12
C CYS A 627 -4.20 -16.16 -22.20
N SER A 628 -4.60 -15.42 -21.17
CA SER A 628 -3.67 -14.84 -20.19
C SER A 628 -2.99 -15.91 -19.35
N ILE A 629 -3.72 -16.98 -19.00
CA ILE A 629 -3.16 -18.14 -18.29
C ILE A 629 -2.10 -18.84 -19.16
N CYS A 630 -2.38 -19.06 -20.45
CA CYS A 630 -1.41 -19.62 -21.39
C CYS A 630 -0.20 -18.69 -21.53
N ALA A 631 -0.42 -17.38 -21.71
CA ALA A 631 0.66 -16.39 -21.78
C ALA A 631 1.60 -16.41 -20.55
N ALA A 632 1.03 -16.65 -19.36
CA ALA A 632 1.78 -16.74 -18.11
C ALA A 632 2.41 -18.13 -17.87
N THR A 633 2.07 -19.14 -18.67
CA THR A 633 2.52 -20.52 -18.48
C THR A 633 3.71 -20.82 -19.39
N ARG A 634 4.88 -21.09 -18.78
CA ARG A 634 6.12 -21.40 -19.51
C ARG A 634 5.88 -22.55 -20.50
N GLY A 635 6.21 -22.31 -21.76
CA GLY A 635 6.08 -23.29 -22.84
C GLY A 635 4.69 -23.35 -23.48
N CYS A 636 3.67 -22.67 -22.94
CA CYS A 636 2.34 -22.67 -23.52
C CYS A 636 2.29 -21.82 -24.80
N ARG A 637 1.75 -22.40 -25.87
CA ARG A 637 1.57 -21.78 -27.19
C ARG A 637 0.13 -21.89 -27.69
N ALA A 638 -0.72 -22.66 -27.01
CA ALA A 638 -2.14 -22.78 -27.33
C ALA A 638 -2.93 -23.25 -26.10
N TYR A 639 -4.25 -23.10 -26.13
CA TYR A 639 -5.13 -23.71 -25.15
C TYR A 639 -6.38 -24.26 -25.83
N SER A 640 -7.01 -25.24 -25.16
CA SER A 640 -8.39 -25.64 -25.42
C SER A 640 -9.18 -25.49 -24.13
N TRP A 641 -10.24 -24.71 -24.17
CA TRP A 641 -11.11 -24.46 -23.03
C TRP A 641 -12.38 -25.29 -23.17
N ASN A 642 -12.85 -25.93 -22.11
CA ASN A 642 -14.16 -26.55 -22.07
C ASN A 642 -14.81 -26.36 -20.71
N ASN A 643 -16.10 -26.67 -20.60
CA ASN A 643 -16.85 -26.50 -19.35
C ASN A 643 -16.59 -27.60 -18.29
N TYR A 644 -15.53 -28.39 -18.43
CA TYR A 644 -15.13 -29.35 -17.41
C TYR A 644 -14.82 -28.61 -16.10
N ASN A 645 -15.37 -29.07 -14.97
CA ASN A 645 -15.21 -28.46 -13.64
C ASN A 645 -15.53 -26.96 -13.55
N GLY A 646 -16.55 -26.48 -14.28
CA GLY A 646 -16.94 -25.06 -14.30
C GLY A 646 -16.05 -24.18 -15.17
N GLY A 647 -15.24 -24.81 -16.04
CA GLY A 647 -14.35 -24.15 -16.99
C GLY A 647 -12.89 -24.51 -16.78
N THR A 648 -12.32 -25.29 -17.70
CA THR A 648 -10.93 -25.76 -17.65
C THR A 648 -10.19 -25.37 -18.92
N CYS A 649 -9.06 -24.68 -18.77
CA CYS A 649 -8.04 -24.45 -19.78
C CYS A 649 -7.08 -25.65 -19.83
N TRP A 650 -7.11 -26.39 -20.92
CA TRP A 650 -6.10 -27.39 -21.26
C TRP A 650 -4.98 -26.70 -22.03
N LEU A 651 -3.93 -26.30 -21.30
CA LEU A 651 -2.80 -25.52 -21.82
C LEU A 651 -1.85 -26.42 -22.59
N LYS A 652 -1.38 -25.95 -23.75
CA LYS A 652 -0.66 -26.78 -24.72
C LYS A 652 0.62 -26.14 -25.20
N SER A 653 1.63 -26.95 -25.49
CA SER A 653 2.94 -26.50 -25.98
C SER A 653 2.95 -26.09 -27.46
N ALA A 654 1.92 -26.48 -28.22
CA ALA A 654 1.71 -26.12 -29.62
C ALA A 654 0.23 -26.32 -30.01
N LYS A 655 -0.20 -25.76 -31.15
CA LYS A 655 -1.48 -26.14 -31.78
C LYS A 655 -1.34 -27.56 -32.34
N GLY A 656 -2.02 -28.53 -31.74
CA GLY A 656 -2.12 -29.89 -32.26
C GLY A 656 -3.12 -30.02 -33.40
N SER A 657 -3.39 -31.26 -33.82
CA SER A 657 -4.48 -31.57 -34.77
C SER A 657 -5.82 -31.09 -34.22
N THR A 658 -6.71 -30.63 -35.10
CA THR A 658 -8.02 -30.11 -34.67
C THR A 658 -9.10 -31.18 -34.75
N GLN A 659 -10.03 -31.16 -33.80
CA GLN A 659 -11.24 -32.00 -33.82
C GLN A 659 -12.46 -31.15 -33.49
N SER A 660 -13.54 -31.34 -34.25
CA SER A 660 -14.83 -30.73 -33.91
C SER A 660 -15.39 -31.36 -32.64
N LYS A 661 -15.58 -30.55 -31.60
CA LYS A 661 -16.10 -30.97 -30.30
C LYS A 661 -16.94 -29.86 -29.69
N SER A 662 -18.24 -30.12 -29.60
CA SER A 662 -19.22 -29.14 -29.12
C SER A 662 -18.86 -28.66 -27.70
N GLY A 663 -18.89 -27.33 -27.50
CA GLY A 663 -18.62 -26.70 -26.20
C GLY A 663 -17.14 -26.53 -25.85
N VAL A 664 -16.21 -26.87 -26.76
CA VAL A 664 -14.78 -26.57 -26.61
C VAL A 664 -14.43 -25.31 -27.38
N ILE A 665 -13.63 -24.42 -26.81
CA ILE A 665 -13.15 -23.19 -27.44
C ILE A 665 -11.63 -23.17 -27.37
N SER A 666 -10.96 -23.13 -28.51
CA SER A 666 -9.48 -23.17 -28.55
C SER A 666 -8.90 -21.91 -29.17
N ALA A 667 -7.67 -21.56 -28.78
CA ALA A 667 -6.92 -20.49 -29.44
C ALA A 667 -5.41 -20.73 -29.30
N THR A 668 -4.63 -20.16 -30.22
CA THR A 668 -3.17 -20.14 -30.16
C THR A 668 -2.71 -18.84 -29.55
N LEU A 669 -1.67 -18.90 -28.72
CA LEU A 669 -0.98 -17.71 -28.28
C LEU A 669 -0.21 -17.13 -29.48
N ASN A 670 -0.59 -15.95 -29.94
CA ASN A 670 0.20 -15.21 -30.91
C ASN A 670 1.50 -14.85 -30.18
N GLY A 671 2.60 -15.51 -30.54
CA GLY A 671 3.92 -14.99 -30.17
C GLY A 671 3.96 -13.55 -30.63
N GLY A 672 4.16 -12.61 -29.69
CA GLY A 672 4.04 -11.17 -29.94
C GLY A 672 4.82 -10.76 -31.19
N SER A 673 4.13 -10.73 -32.32
CA SER A 673 4.63 -10.21 -33.58
C SER A 673 3.95 -8.88 -33.80
N THR A 674 4.53 -7.88 -33.17
CA THR A 674 4.78 -6.62 -33.86
C THR A 674 6.28 -6.44 -33.85
N SER A 675 7.01 -7.24 -34.64
CA SER A 675 8.45 -7.10 -34.77
C SER A 675 8.76 -5.84 -35.58
N THR A 676 8.91 -4.72 -34.89
CA THR A 676 9.67 -3.54 -35.34
C THR A 676 11.18 -3.81 -35.30
N CYS A 677 11.61 -5.07 -35.27
CA CYS A 677 12.99 -5.50 -35.48
C CYS A 677 13.01 -6.52 -36.62
N THR A 678 14.12 -6.58 -37.35
CA THR A 678 14.34 -7.60 -38.37
C THR A 678 14.35 -9.00 -37.74
N THR A 679 14.22 -10.03 -38.57
CA THR A 679 14.42 -11.41 -38.15
C THR A 679 15.76 -11.55 -37.43
N ILE A 680 15.76 -12.32 -36.34
CA ILE A 680 16.98 -12.59 -35.56
C ILE A 680 17.94 -13.43 -36.40
N GLU A 681 19.17 -12.96 -36.51
CA GLU A 681 20.31 -13.64 -37.10
C GLU A 681 20.98 -14.50 -36.00
N GLU A 682 20.89 -15.82 -36.14
CA GLU A 682 21.44 -16.79 -35.19
C GLU A 682 22.94 -17.01 -35.42
N ASN A 683 23.71 -17.14 -34.33
CA ASN A 683 25.16 -17.26 -34.31
C ASN A 683 25.91 -16.07 -34.93
N VAL A 684 25.31 -14.89 -34.86
CA VAL A 684 25.83 -13.64 -35.43
C VAL A 684 26.05 -12.63 -34.31
N ASP A 685 27.25 -12.05 -34.24
CA ASP A 685 27.58 -10.92 -33.39
C ASP A 685 27.89 -9.71 -34.26
N TYR A 686 27.06 -8.65 -34.21
CA TYR A 686 27.42 -7.38 -34.81
C TYR A 686 28.59 -6.77 -34.01
N THR A 687 29.71 -6.47 -34.65
CA THR A 687 30.91 -5.97 -33.97
C THR A 687 30.93 -4.44 -33.90
N GLY A 688 31.39 -3.92 -32.76
CA GLY A 688 31.53 -2.48 -32.50
C GLY A 688 30.20 -1.72 -32.41
N ASN A 689 30.28 -0.39 -32.43
CA ASN A 689 29.14 0.54 -32.37
C ASN A 689 28.28 0.45 -31.10
N ASP A 690 28.81 -0.10 -30.00
CA ASP A 690 28.06 -0.25 -28.76
C ASP A 690 27.75 1.12 -28.12
N VAL A 691 26.46 1.41 -27.92
CA VAL A 691 25.95 2.60 -27.21
C VAL A 691 25.56 2.29 -25.76
N GLY A 692 25.64 1.02 -25.37
CA GLY A 692 25.37 0.55 -24.03
C GLY A 692 25.02 -0.92 -24.00
N ASN A 693 24.70 -1.41 -22.82
CA ASN A 693 24.18 -2.75 -22.63
C ASN A 693 23.02 -2.78 -21.65
N ALA A 694 22.24 -3.85 -21.68
CA ALA A 694 21.13 -4.09 -20.76
C ALA A 694 20.92 -5.59 -20.58
N LEU A 695 20.28 -5.98 -19.47
CA LEU A 695 19.94 -7.39 -19.24
C LEU A 695 18.62 -7.75 -19.92
N SER A 696 18.61 -8.90 -20.59
CA SER A 696 17.41 -9.54 -21.13
C SER A 696 17.61 -11.05 -21.17
N GLY A 697 16.66 -11.81 -20.61
CA GLY A 697 16.74 -13.28 -20.65
C GLY A 697 16.54 -13.90 -22.04
N THR A 698 16.20 -13.10 -23.06
CA THR A 698 16.01 -13.55 -24.46
C THR A 698 16.53 -12.51 -25.45
N ALA A 699 16.89 -12.94 -26.66
CA ALA A 699 17.31 -12.03 -27.73
C ALA A 699 16.15 -11.16 -28.23
N GLU A 700 14.93 -11.68 -28.20
CA GLU A 700 13.69 -10.98 -28.53
C GLU A 700 13.45 -9.80 -27.58
N GLY A 701 13.80 -9.93 -26.30
CA GLY A 701 13.70 -8.85 -25.33
C GLY A 701 14.63 -7.67 -25.64
N CYS A 702 15.78 -7.91 -26.30
CA CYS A 702 16.70 -6.85 -26.70
C CYS A 702 16.11 -5.91 -27.75
N CYS A 703 15.20 -6.39 -28.59
CA CYS A 703 14.47 -5.55 -29.54
C CYS A 703 13.70 -4.46 -28.81
N SER A 704 12.99 -4.81 -27.73
CA SER A 704 12.23 -3.84 -26.95
C SER A 704 13.13 -2.85 -26.21
N ILE A 705 14.23 -3.33 -25.64
CA ILE A 705 15.21 -2.47 -24.96
C ILE A 705 15.83 -1.47 -25.95
N CYS A 706 16.28 -1.94 -27.11
CA CYS A 706 16.89 -1.08 -28.12
C CYS A 706 15.92 0.03 -28.58
N ARG A 707 14.63 -0.26 -28.72
CA ARG A 707 13.62 0.75 -29.12
C ARG A 707 13.39 1.87 -28.10
N THR A 708 13.68 1.64 -26.81
CA THR A 708 13.54 2.68 -25.78
C THR A 708 14.65 3.74 -25.86
N ARG A 709 15.63 3.51 -26.74
CA ARG A 709 16.81 4.35 -26.90
C ARG A 709 16.86 4.92 -28.31
N SER A 710 16.82 6.24 -28.42
CA SER A 710 16.89 6.95 -29.70
C SER A 710 18.20 6.69 -30.45
N ASP A 711 19.27 6.39 -29.71
CA ASP A 711 20.62 6.10 -30.19
C ASP A 711 20.87 4.61 -30.47
N CYS A 712 19.87 3.72 -30.34
CA CYS A 712 20.02 2.30 -30.65
C CYS A 712 19.27 1.92 -31.93
N LYS A 713 19.98 1.32 -32.90
CA LYS A 713 19.45 0.88 -34.20
C LYS A 713 19.65 -0.63 -34.45
N ALA A 714 20.45 -1.30 -33.64
CA ALA A 714 20.67 -2.75 -33.68
C ALA A 714 21.09 -3.29 -32.31
N TYR A 715 21.10 -4.61 -32.15
CA TYR A 715 21.64 -5.25 -30.95
C TYR A 715 22.25 -6.62 -31.26
N THR A 716 23.21 -7.04 -30.43
CA THR A 716 23.61 -8.45 -30.27
C THR A 716 23.18 -8.93 -28.89
N TRP A 717 22.48 -10.05 -28.78
CA TRP A 717 22.27 -10.74 -27.52
C TRP A 717 23.29 -11.87 -27.33
N THR A 718 23.83 -12.02 -26.12
CA THR A 718 24.64 -13.19 -25.73
C THR A 718 24.18 -13.74 -24.38
N ASN A 719 24.57 -14.97 -24.06
CA ASN A 719 24.27 -15.61 -22.78
C ASN A 719 25.10 -15.07 -21.59
N TYR A 720 25.88 -14.01 -21.80
CA TYR A 720 26.66 -13.36 -20.74
C TYR A 720 25.71 -12.84 -19.63
N ASN A 721 26.07 -13.01 -18.36
CA ASN A 721 25.27 -12.59 -17.20
C ASN A 721 23.78 -12.99 -17.23
N THR A 722 23.47 -14.24 -17.60
CA THR A 722 22.10 -14.76 -17.77
C THR A 722 21.29 -14.10 -18.89
N GLY A 723 21.96 -13.34 -19.76
CA GLY A 723 21.42 -12.71 -20.96
C GLY A 723 21.71 -11.21 -21.01
N THR A 724 22.62 -10.80 -21.89
CA THR A 724 23.01 -9.40 -22.10
C THR A 724 22.71 -8.96 -23.53
N CYS A 725 22.05 -7.82 -23.68
CA CYS A 725 21.88 -7.07 -24.92
C CYS A 725 23.01 -6.07 -25.07
N TRP A 726 23.83 -6.21 -26.10
CA TRP A 726 24.82 -5.25 -26.55
C TRP A 726 24.18 -4.34 -27.58
N LEU A 727 23.74 -3.16 -27.14
CA LEU A 727 22.95 -2.19 -27.91
C LEU A 727 23.85 -1.36 -28.80
N LYS A 728 23.45 -1.15 -30.07
CA LYS A 728 24.32 -0.58 -31.09
C LYS A 728 23.71 0.59 -31.82
N SER A 729 24.50 1.62 -32.11
CA SER A 729 24.06 2.81 -32.85
C SER A 729 23.73 2.55 -34.31
N VAL A 730 24.31 1.50 -34.91
CA VAL A 730 24.07 1.03 -36.27
C VAL A 730 24.36 -0.47 -36.35
N LYS A 731 23.91 -1.16 -37.41
CA LYS A 731 24.42 -2.51 -37.71
C LYS A 731 25.84 -2.39 -38.25
N GLY A 732 26.81 -2.80 -37.44
CA GLY A 732 28.21 -2.91 -37.84
C GLY A 732 28.49 -4.14 -38.72
N ALA A 733 29.77 -4.36 -39.02
CA ALA A 733 30.22 -5.65 -39.55
C ALA A 733 29.83 -6.78 -38.58
N PHE A 734 29.79 -8.02 -39.04
CA PHE A 734 29.46 -9.14 -38.17
C PHE A 734 30.57 -10.20 -38.15
N THR A 735 30.64 -10.92 -37.04
CA THR A 735 31.43 -12.14 -36.92
C THR A 735 30.53 -13.30 -36.56
N THR A 736 30.88 -14.49 -37.03
CA THR A 736 30.20 -15.73 -36.62
C THR A 736 30.61 -16.06 -35.19
N LYS A 737 29.64 -16.12 -34.28
CA LYS A 737 29.86 -16.41 -32.87
C LYS A 737 28.73 -17.29 -32.34
N THR A 738 29.06 -18.55 -32.05
CA THR A 738 28.10 -19.54 -31.56
C THR A 738 27.37 -19.03 -30.32
N GLY A 739 26.04 -19.01 -30.38
CA GLY A 739 25.16 -18.55 -29.29
C GLY A 739 24.91 -17.04 -29.22
N ALA A 740 25.53 -16.23 -30.10
CA ALA A 740 25.15 -14.82 -30.28
C ALA A 740 23.92 -14.71 -31.18
N ARG A 741 22.99 -13.81 -30.85
CA ARG A 741 21.71 -13.63 -31.56
C ARG A 741 21.48 -12.15 -31.83
N SER A 742 21.50 -11.71 -33.08
CA SER A 742 21.49 -10.28 -33.44
C SER A 742 20.28 -9.88 -34.26
N ALA A 743 19.82 -8.63 -34.13
CA ALA A 743 18.80 -8.06 -35.02
C ALA A 743 18.90 -6.53 -35.10
N GLN A 744 18.32 -5.94 -36.15
CA GLN A 744 18.19 -4.50 -36.33
C GLN A 744 16.79 -4.02 -35.97
N ILE A 745 16.63 -2.75 -35.62
CA ILE A 745 15.31 -2.12 -35.60
C ILE A 745 14.82 -1.99 -37.06
N SER A 746 13.68 -2.60 -37.36
CA SER A 746 13.00 -2.51 -38.67
C SER A 746 12.44 -1.10 -38.82
N SER A 747 13.03 -0.30 -39.71
CA SER A 747 12.50 1.00 -40.10
C SER A 747 11.33 0.80 -41.07
N THR A 748 10.15 0.44 -40.56
CA THR A 748 8.90 0.70 -41.28
C THR A 748 8.38 2.05 -40.82
N SER A 749 8.96 3.12 -41.36
CA SER A 749 8.26 4.41 -41.35
C SER A 749 7.03 4.27 -42.24
N PRO A 750 5.83 4.68 -41.81
CA PRO A 750 4.78 5.03 -42.76
C PRO A 750 5.37 6.13 -43.67
N THR A 751 5.38 5.91 -44.98
CA THR A 751 5.79 6.93 -45.94
C THR A 751 4.73 8.03 -45.96
N CYS A 752 5.11 9.31 -45.83
CA CYS A 752 4.24 10.35 -46.36
C CYS A 752 4.32 10.28 -47.88
N THR A 753 3.19 10.31 -48.57
CA THR A 753 3.19 10.44 -50.02
C THR A 753 3.57 11.87 -50.37
N LEU A 754 4.72 12.04 -51.04
CA LEU A 754 5.18 13.34 -51.50
C LEU A 754 4.59 13.67 -52.87
N VAL A 755 4.15 14.91 -53.03
CA VAL A 755 3.63 15.47 -54.27
C VAL A 755 4.56 16.58 -54.72
N ASN A 756 5.29 16.33 -55.81
CA ASN A 756 6.23 17.29 -56.37
C ASN A 756 5.50 18.42 -57.11
N ASN A 757 6.11 19.61 -57.09
CA ASN A 757 5.64 20.83 -57.72
C ASN A 757 4.25 21.29 -57.26
N VAL A 758 3.90 20.99 -56.00
CA VAL A 758 2.62 21.38 -55.41
C VAL A 758 2.87 22.04 -54.07
N ASP A 759 2.22 23.18 -53.85
CA ASP A 759 2.09 23.86 -52.57
C ASP A 759 0.64 23.72 -52.07
N TYR A 760 0.45 23.33 -50.81
CA TYR A 760 -0.87 23.30 -50.18
C TYR A 760 -1.15 24.66 -49.56
N ASN A 761 -2.08 25.45 -50.09
CA ASN A 761 -2.27 26.82 -49.60
C ASN A 761 -2.95 26.87 -48.23
N GLY A 762 -2.39 27.71 -47.34
CA GLY A 762 -2.96 28.05 -46.04
C GLY A 762 -2.89 26.93 -45.00
N ASN A 763 -3.61 27.12 -43.90
CA ASN A 763 -3.65 26.22 -42.73
C ASN A 763 -2.31 26.03 -42.00
N ASP A 764 -1.34 26.93 -42.20
CA ASP A 764 -0.03 26.86 -41.53
C ASP A 764 -0.15 27.02 -40.01
N ILE A 765 0.48 26.11 -39.28
CA ILE A 765 0.55 26.07 -37.81
C ILE A 765 1.99 26.22 -37.28
N GLY A 766 2.93 26.46 -38.20
CA GLY A 766 4.33 26.68 -37.92
C GLY A 766 5.20 26.28 -39.11
N ASN A 767 6.52 26.45 -38.94
CA ASN A 767 7.50 25.94 -39.88
C ASN A 767 8.64 25.22 -39.15
N SER A 768 9.42 24.44 -39.91
CA SER A 768 10.63 23.77 -39.44
C SER A 768 11.67 23.78 -40.55
N PRO A 769 12.94 24.05 -40.27
CA PRO A 769 14.01 23.88 -41.27
C PRO A 769 14.16 22.41 -41.64
N SER A 770 14.41 22.12 -42.91
CA SER A 770 14.75 20.78 -43.38
C SER A 770 15.43 20.84 -44.75
N ALA A 771 16.54 20.13 -44.92
CA ALA A 771 17.31 20.13 -46.17
C ALA A 771 16.57 19.44 -47.35
N ALA A 772 15.55 18.63 -47.07
CA ALA A 772 14.78 17.92 -48.08
C ALA A 772 13.33 17.70 -47.64
N ALA A 773 12.42 17.58 -48.61
CA ALA A 773 10.99 17.41 -48.36
C ALA A 773 10.64 16.16 -47.54
N SER A 774 11.44 15.10 -47.62
CA SER A 774 11.27 13.90 -46.80
C SER A 774 11.44 14.17 -45.30
N GLY A 775 12.26 15.15 -44.92
CA GLY A 775 12.43 15.52 -43.51
C GLY A 775 11.24 16.28 -42.91
N CYS A 776 10.34 16.81 -43.73
CA CYS A 776 9.13 17.49 -43.24
C CYS A 776 8.09 16.54 -42.67
N CYS A 777 8.14 15.26 -43.05
CA CYS A 777 7.32 14.21 -42.47
C CYS A 777 7.46 14.12 -40.96
N ASP A 778 8.71 14.07 -40.48
CA ASP A 778 8.99 13.90 -39.06
C ASP A 778 8.68 15.19 -38.29
N SER A 779 9.01 16.35 -38.87
CA SER A 779 8.66 17.66 -38.30
C SER A 779 7.14 17.84 -38.13
N CYS A 780 6.34 17.39 -39.10
CA CYS A 780 4.89 17.46 -38.99
C CYS A 780 4.36 16.48 -37.94
N ARG A 781 4.84 15.23 -37.86
CA ARG A 781 4.43 14.29 -36.79
C ARG A 781 4.73 14.79 -35.38
N ALA A 782 5.89 15.43 -35.21
CA ALA A 782 6.31 15.97 -33.93
C ALA A 782 5.45 17.19 -33.48
N ARG A 783 4.74 17.82 -34.42
CA ARG A 783 3.93 19.01 -34.16
C ARG A 783 2.47 18.63 -33.93
N SER A 784 2.01 18.78 -32.69
CA SER A 784 0.60 18.59 -32.35
C SER A 784 -0.30 19.42 -33.28
N GLY A 785 -1.31 18.75 -33.84
CA GLY A 785 -2.25 19.36 -34.80
C GLY A 785 -1.79 19.36 -36.26
N CYS A 786 -0.57 18.94 -36.62
CA CYS A 786 -0.16 18.88 -38.02
C CYS A 786 -0.74 17.66 -38.74
N ARG A 787 -1.15 17.85 -40.00
CA ARG A 787 -1.74 16.82 -40.88
C ARG A 787 -1.23 16.91 -42.32
N ALA A 788 -0.59 18.02 -42.70
CA ALA A 788 0.02 18.20 -44.01
C ALA A 788 1.23 19.13 -43.91
N PHE A 789 2.06 19.17 -44.94
CA PHE A 789 3.14 20.15 -45.06
C PHE A 789 3.41 20.50 -46.52
N THR A 790 4.11 21.62 -46.71
CA THR A 790 4.77 21.96 -47.97
C THR A 790 6.23 22.29 -47.69
N TRP A 791 7.15 21.65 -48.39
CA TRP A 791 8.56 22.00 -48.39
C TRP A 791 8.86 22.94 -49.55
N THR A 792 9.65 23.99 -49.29
CA THR A 792 10.21 24.86 -50.32
C THR A 792 11.69 25.10 -50.05
N ASN A 793 12.43 25.54 -51.07
CA ASN A 793 13.85 25.89 -50.92
C ASN A 793 14.09 27.25 -50.21
N TYR A 794 13.08 27.77 -49.51
CA TYR A 794 13.21 28.99 -48.72
C TYR A 794 14.22 28.76 -47.58
N ASN A 795 15.18 29.68 -47.41
CA ASN A 795 16.25 29.61 -46.40
C ASN A 795 17.05 28.29 -46.37
N GLY A 796 17.32 27.70 -47.54
CA GLY A 796 18.07 26.43 -47.64
C GLY A 796 17.23 25.19 -47.34
N GLY A 797 15.90 25.34 -47.29
CA GLY A 797 14.93 24.27 -47.10
C GLY A 797 14.05 24.49 -45.87
N THR A 798 12.77 24.75 -46.10
CA THR A 798 11.79 25.03 -45.05
C THR A 798 10.53 24.19 -45.24
N CYS A 799 10.09 23.54 -44.17
CA CYS A 799 8.81 22.84 -44.06
C CYS A 799 7.74 23.77 -43.49
N TRP A 800 6.74 24.10 -44.27
CA TRP A 800 5.54 24.82 -43.85
C TRP A 800 4.51 23.81 -43.37
N LEU A 801 4.38 23.68 -42.04
CA LEU A 801 3.57 22.66 -41.36
C LEU A 801 2.12 23.12 -41.25
N LYS A 802 1.17 22.25 -41.58
CA LYS A 802 -0.24 22.62 -41.75
C LYS A 802 -1.18 21.73 -40.95
N SER A 803 -2.25 22.33 -40.43
CA SER A 803 -3.27 21.61 -39.64
C SER A 803 -4.16 20.68 -40.46
N GLN A 804 -4.22 20.86 -41.77
CA GLN A 804 -4.95 20.05 -42.75
C GLN A 804 -4.42 20.30 -44.16
N GLN A 805 -4.74 19.43 -45.12
CA GLN A 805 -4.39 19.63 -46.53
C GLN A 805 -5.25 20.76 -47.13
N GLY A 806 -4.61 21.88 -47.49
CA GLY A 806 -5.24 22.97 -48.22
C GLY A 806 -5.31 22.72 -49.75
N PRO A 807 -5.93 23.63 -50.52
CA PRO A 807 -5.96 23.54 -51.98
C PRO A 807 -4.54 23.51 -52.56
N GLY A 808 -4.27 22.54 -53.44
CA GLY A 808 -2.97 22.41 -54.10
C GLY A 808 -2.83 23.38 -55.27
N THR A 809 -1.79 24.21 -55.27
CA THR A 809 -1.38 25.01 -56.43
C THR A 809 -0.07 24.51 -57.00
N THR A 810 0.05 24.50 -58.33
CA THR A 810 1.28 24.12 -59.01
C THR A 810 2.36 25.17 -58.77
N VAL A 811 3.40 24.82 -58.02
CA VAL A 811 4.54 25.69 -57.71
C VAL A 811 5.82 24.91 -57.96
N ALA A 812 6.59 25.31 -58.97
CA ALA A 812 7.83 24.61 -59.35
C ALA A 812 8.83 24.60 -58.19
N GLY A 813 9.32 23.42 -57.81
CA GLY A 813 10.27 23.23 -56.71
C GLY A 813 9.67 23.14 -55.31
N ALA A 814 8.35 23.32 -55.14
CA ALA A 814 7.66 22.98 -53.90
C ALA A 814 7.35 21.48 -53.85
N VAL A 815 7.43 20.86 -52.67
CA VAL A 815 7.10 19.44 -52.47
C VAL A 815 6.20 19.31 -51.25
N SER A 816 4.96 18.88 -51.45
CA SER A 816 3.98 18.76 -50.36
C SER A 816 3.76 17.31 -49.93
N GLY A 817 3.24 17.10 -48.74
CA GLY A 817 2.90 15.76 -48.23
C GLY A 817 1.83 15.79 -47.14
N THR A 818 1.13 14.68 -46.98
CA THR A 818 0.13 14.46 -45.92
C THR A 818 0.55 13.34 -44.98
N ILE A 819 0.05 13.39 -43.74
CA ILE A 819 0.40 12.47 -42.65
C ILE A 819 -0.81 11.70 -42.15
#